data_AF-A0A7C1M7D4-F1
#
_entry.id   AF-A0A7C1M7D4-F1
#
_cell.length_a   1.000
_cell.length_b   1.000
_cell.length_c   1.000
_cell.angle_alpha   90.00
_cell.angle_beta   90.00
_cell.angle_gamma   90.00
#
_symmetry.space_group_name_H-M   'P 1'
#
loop_
_entity.id
_entity.type
_entity.pdbx_description
1 polymer ?
#
loop_
_entity_poly.entity_id
_entity_poly.type
_entity_poly.pdbx_seq_one_letter_code
_entity_poly.pdbx_strand_id
1 'polypeptide(L)'
;DNVLDELDLKDIKDLKVGSPLKKIISGGQRKRLNIALELIREPSVLFIDEPTSGLSSVDAENVMNLLKEQSDNGKLVIANIHQPSSYLYKMFDEILILDKGGYEIFYGNPMEAIVYFRKMSNHANPDEEQCAACGNVNTDQMLQIIDAKVVNEHGKLTNTRKVSPEEWSRLFDTHIKYRQSTSIKKEKIPESNFSIPNKLKQMVLFFKRDLISKLANKQYLLITLLEAPLLAFILGYFTKYIDISSDSPGDYVFYYNENLTAYLFMCVIVALFLGLIVSSEEIIRDRRILKRESFLNLSRGSYLNSKVFLLFLLSAIQTLTFVVVGNVILEIKGMTASYWLIIFSTSCFANMLGLNISSGFDRVITVYVLIPFLLIPQLLFSGVIVKFDKLHRYFTNFDYVPVIGDIMTSRWAYEALAVHQFKDNKYQTLIYDNEMDKSQNYWYYSFLVPELVKKTQECRLAVGRDEYRDHFENNLYKLERYVGLLSERAGLDNRDLIENYNKSHFDTAIANLSLKRLDVLSKYYRSAFLAALAASDSNKAAIEERNGRGYLEKLEMDHHNENLANFCLNLRSKDRIIETKKKLIQKADPVYMLPTSRKGRAHFYAPCKRIGNLHIDTYWFNVGAIWLLTLLLYISLYTDLLRKTINYFGRIEKV
;
A
#
# COMPACT_ATOMS: atom_id res chain seq x y z
N ASP A 1 21.66 -3.67 31.81
CA ASP A 1 23.08 -3.62 32.21
C ASP A 1 23.52 -4.90 32.88
N ASN A 2 22.90 -5.35 33.97
CA ASN A 2 23.24 -6.62 34.65
C ASN A 2 23.36 -7.82 33.69
N VAL A 3 22.36 -8.08 32.84
CA VAL A 3 22.40 -9.19 31.86
C VAL A 3 23.56 -9.07 30.85
N LEU A 4 23.98 -7.86 30.48
CA LEU A 4 25.12 -7.69 29.57
C LEU A 4 26.46 -7.95 30.27
N ASP A 5 26.53 -7.64 31.56
CA ASP A 5 27.70 -7.91 32.39
C ASP A 5 27.83 -9.43 32.67
N GLU A 6 26.72 -10.10 33.01
CA GLU A 6 26.66 -11.56 33.20
C GLU A 6 27.10 -12.34 31.94
N LEU A 7 26.87 -11.78 30.76
CA LEU A 7 27.14 -12.45 29.48
C LEU A 7 28.47 -12.06 28.82
N ASP A 8 29.27 -11.23 29.48
CA ASP A 8 30.50 -10.69 28.92
C ASP A 8 30.25 -10.02 27.54
N LEU A 9 29.24 -9.15 27.50
CA LEU A 9 28.83 -8.39 26.31
C LEU A 9 28.94 -6.87 26.49
N LYS A 10 29.44 -6.40 27.63
CA LYS A 10 29.52 -4.97 27.97
C LYS A 10 30.39 -4.19 26.98
N ASP A 11 31.52 -4.77 26.59
CA ASP A 11 32.49 -4.13 25.68
C ASP A 11 31.95 -3.94 24.26
N ILE A 12 30.90 -4.68 23.89
CA ILE A 12 30.28 -4.63 22.56
C ILE A 12 28.88 -4.00 22.56
N LYS A 13 28.42 -3.43 23.68
CA LYS A 13 27.04 -2.96 23.86
C LYS A 13 26.58 -1.94 22.80
N ASP A 14 27.50 -1.09 22.32
CA ASP A 14 27.22 -0.03 21.35
C ASP A 14 27.58 -0.43 19.91
N LEU A 15 28.09 -1.65 19.70
CA LEU A 15 28.42 -2.18 18.38
C LEU A 15 27.16 -2.68 17.67
N LYS A 16 27.09 -2.46 16.36
CA LYS A 16 26.02 -3.05 15.53
C LYS A 16 26.24 -4.56 15.42
N VAL A 17 25.19 -5.36 15.58
CA VAL A 17 25.24 -6.83 15.44
C VAL A 17 25.70 -7.30 14.05
N GLY A 18 25.41 -6.51 13.02
CA GLY A 18 25.76 -6.81 11.63
C GLY A 18 24.88 -7.91 11.00
N SER A 19 25.06 -8.12 9.69
CA SER A 19 24.38 -9.21 8.96
C SER A 19 25.26 -10.47 8.91
N PRO A 20 24.76 -11.63 8.43
CA PRO A 20 25.62 -12.79 8.17
C PRO A 20 26.74 -12.51 7.15
N LEU A 21 26.49 -11.60 6.20
CA LEU A 21 27.43 -11.19 5.16
C LEU A 21 28.40 -10.11 5.64
N LYS A 22 27.97 -9.25 6.57
CA LYS A 22 28.80 -8.20 7.19
C LYS A 22 28.82 -8.42 8.70
N LYS A 23 29.63 -9.38 9.13
CA LYS A 23 29.83 -9.72 10.55
C LYS A 23 30.61 -8.59 11.22
N ILE A 24 30.08 -8.08 12.34
CA ILE A 24 30.73 -7.06 13.17
C ILE A 24 31.06 -7.68 14.54
N ILE A 25 30.12 -8.41 15.14
CA ILE A 25 30.36 -9.23 16.33
C ILE A 25 30.72 -10.68 15.95
N SER A 26 31.47 -11.37 16.82
CA SER A 26 31.87 -12.77 16.63
C SER A 26 30.67 -13.73 16.70
N GLY A 27 30.87 -14.98 16.27
CA GLY A 27 29.83 -16.03 16.35
C GLY A 27 29.41 -16.31 17.80
N GLY A 28 30.38 -16.46 18.71
CA GLY A 28 30.16 -16.62 20.15
C GLY A 28 29.40 -15.45 20.77
N GLN A 29 29.83 -14.22 20.50
CA GLN A 29 29.15 -13.01 20.96
C GLN A 29 27.70 -12.95 20.47
N ARG A 30 27.43 -13.34 19.21
CA ARG A 30 26.07 -13.37 18.67
C ARG A 30 25.20 -14.44 19.35
N LYS A 31 25.76 -15.60 19.67
CA LYS A 31 25.03 -16.66 20.40
C LYS A 31 24.71 -16.21 21.82
N ARG A 32 25.69 -15.64 22.54
CA ARG A 32 25.51 -15.04 23.88
C ARG A 32 24.43 -13.94 23.86
N LEU A 33 24.46 -13.04 22.88
CA LEU A 33 23.43 -12.01 22.71
C LEU A 33 22.03 -12.60 22.47
N ASN A 34 21.93 -13.68 21.69
CA ASN A 34 20.64 -14.35 21.47
C ASN A 34 20.09 -14.98 22.76
N ILE A 35 20.95 -15.54 23.60
CA ILE A 35 20.60 -16.05 24.94
C ILE A 35 20.17 -14.88 25.85
N ALA A 36 20.91 -13.77 25.83
CA ALA A 36 20.57 -12.53 26.54
C ALA A 36 19.13 -12.09 26.30
N LEU A 37 18.71 -12.07 25.03
CA LEU A 37 17.38 -11.64 24.61
C LEU A 37 16.25 -12.50 25.21
N GLU A 38 16.51 -13.76 25.54
CA GLU A 38 15.55 -14.62 26.24
C GLU A 38 15.69 -14.51 27.76
N LEU A 39 16.92 -14.35 28.29
CA LEU A 39 17.19 -14.19 29.72
C LEU A 39 16.65 -12.89 30.32
N ILE A 40 16.53 -11.81 29.53
CA ILE A 40 15.92 -10.53 29.95
C ILE A 40 14.49 -10.71 30.49
N ARG A 41 13.81 -11.81 30.15
CA ARG A 41 12.45 -12.12 30.62
C ARG A 41 12.42 -12.82 31.97
N GLU A 42 13.58 -13.14 32.54
CA GLU A 42 13.72 -13.94 33.76
C GLU A 42 12.87 -15.23 33.73
N PRO A 43 13.06 -16.10 32.72
CA PRO A 43 12.26 -17.33 32.62
C PRO A 43 12.65 -18.32 33.73
N SER A 44 11.65 -18.98 34.31
CA SER A 44 11.86 -20.06 35.29
C SER A 44 12.32 -21.37 34.64
N VAL A 45 11.97 -21.57 33.36
CA VAL A 45 12.35 -22.73 32.55
C VAL A 45 12.92 -22.22 31.22
N LEU A 46 14.11 -22.71 30.87
CA LEU A 46 14.84 -22.30 29.68
C LEU A 46 15.12 -23.51 28.80
N PHE A 47 14.56 -23.50 27.59
CA PHE A 47 14.84 -24.49 26.55
C PHE A 47 15.85 -23.94 25.56
N ILE A 48 16.94 -24.66 25.33
CA ILE A 48 18.02 -24.21 24.46
C ILE A 48 18.40 -25.28 23.46
N ASP A 49 18.31 -24.90 22.19
CA ASP A 49 18.65 -25.76 21.08
C ASP A 49 20.12 -25.55 20.66
N GLU A 50 20.93 -26.60 20.81
CA GLU A 50 22.34 -26.70 20.46
C GLU A 50 23.15 -25.45 20.84
N PRO A 51 23.36 -25.17 22.14
CA PRO A 51 24.03 -23.94 22.59
C PRO A 51 25.48 -23.83 22.11
N THR A 52 26.17 -24.95 21.90
CA THR A 52 27.61 -25.02 21.60
C THR A 52 27.93 -25.19 20.11
N SER A 53 26.91 -25.38 19.27
CA SER A 53 27.08 -25.63 17.83
C SER A 53 27.65 -24.42 17.09
N GLY A 54 28.74 -24.62 16.34
CA GLY A 54 29.41 -23.58 15.56
C GLY A 54 30.26 -22.60 16.38
N LEU A 55 30.58 -22.93 17.63
CA LEU A 55 31.44 -22.14 18.52
C LEU A 55 32.86 -22.72 18.62
N SER A 56 33.82 -21.87 19.01
CA SER A 56 35.14 -22.35 19.45
C SER A 56 35.02 -23.07 20.80
N SER A 57 35.98 -23.91 21.16
CA SER A 57 35.95 -24.65 22.45
C SER A 57 35.80 -23.70 23.65
N VAL A 58 36.51 -22.57 23.65
CA VAL A 58 36.47 -21.56 24.72
C VAL A 58 35.10 -20.85 24.74
N ASP A 59 34.55 -20.49 23.57
CA ASP A 59 33.23 -19.85 23.53
C ASP A 59 32.11 -20.80 23.97
N ALA A 60 32.22 -22.10 23.65
CA ALA A 60 31.28 -23.11 24.08
C ALA A 60 31.32 -23.29 25.60
N GLU A 61 32.50 -23.33 26.20
CA GLU A 61 32.70 -23.34 27.66
C GLU A 61 32.06 -22.13 28.33
N ASN A 62 32.32 -20.92 27.82
CA ASN A 62 31.72 -19.69 28.37
C ASN A 62 30.19 -19.71 28.30
N VAL A 63 29.60 -20.18 27.20
CA VAL A 63 28.15 -20.33 27.07
C VAL A 63 27.61 -21.35 28.07
N MET A 64 28.29 -22.48 28.26
CA MET A 64 27.85 -23.50 29.20
C MET A 64 28.00 -23.08 30.66
N ASN A 65 29.06 -22.35 31.02
CA ASN A 65 29.25 -21.79 32.36
C ASN A 65 28.13 -20.84 32.74
N LEU A 66 27.74 -19.96 31.80
CA LEU A 66 26.57 -19.11 31.96
C LEU A 66 25.30 -19.93 32.22
N LEU A 67 25.04 -20.97 31.41
CA LEU A 67 23.83 -21.79 31.59
C LEU A 67 23.83 -22.52 32.93
N LYS A 68 25.01 -22.95 33.38
CA LYS A 68 25.19 -23.55 34.70
C LYS A 68 24.90 -22.54 35.81
N GLU A 69 25.39 -21.31 35.71
CA GLU A 69 25.08 -20.23 36.64
C GLU A 69 23.57 -19.93 36.70
N GLN A 70 22.87 -19.96 35.56
CA GLN A 70 21.41 -19.82 35.55
C GLN A 70 20.72 -20.98 36.28
N SER A 71 21.22 -22.21 36.14
CA SER A 71 20.75 -23.38 36.88
C SER A 71 20.96 -23.22 38.40
N ASP A 72 22.15 -22.80 38.79
CA ASP A 72 22.53 -22.59 40.20
C ASP A 72 21.70 -21.45 40.85
N ASN A 73 21.25 -20.48 40.04
CA ASN A 73 20.30 -19.44 40.44
C ASN A 73 18.83 -19.93 40.52
N GLY A 74 18.59 -21.24 40.44
CA GLY A 74 17.27 -21.86 40.63
C GLY A 74 16.38 -21.92 39.37
N LYS A 75 16.95 -21.73 38.18
CA LYS A 75 16.21 -21.87 36.91
C LYS A 75 16.36 -23.29 36.37
N LEU A 76 15.31 -23.85 35.79
CA LEU A 76 15.40 -25.14 35.10
C LEU A 76 15.94 -24.92 33.67
N VAL A 77 17.15 -25.42 33.39
CA VAL A 77 17.75 -25.32 32.06
C VAL A 77 17.72 -26.69 31.38
N ILE A 78 17.10 -26.75 30.20
CA ILE A 78 17.03 -27.94 29.35
C ILE A 78 17.74 -27.61 28.04
N ALA A 79 18.83 -28.31 27.75
CA ALA A 79 19.61 -28.13 26.54
C ALA A 79 19.84 -29.47 25.83
N ASN A 80 19.82 -29.47 24.50
CA ASN A 80 20.33 -30.58 23.70
C ASN A 80 21.74 -30.24 23.16
N ILE A 81 22.66 -31.21 23.23
CA ILE A 81 24.04 -31.01 22.79
C ILE A 81 24.44 -32.22 21.95
N HIS A 82 24.88 -31.97 20.71
CA HIS A 82 25.15 -33.02 19.74
C HIS A 82 26.36 -33.89 20.15
N GLN A 83 27.45 -33.28 20.64
CA GLN A 83 28.67 -33.97 21.10
C GLN A 83 29.40 -33.11 22.15
N PRO A 84 29.17 -33.32 23.45
CA PRO A 84 29.86 -32.55 24.48
C PRO A 84 31.31 -33.00 24.62
N SER A 85 32.21 -32.04 24.83
CA SER A 85 33.57 -32.34 25.28
C SER A 85 33.54 -32.94 26.69
N SER A 86 34.59 -33.65 27.07
CA SER A 86 34.77 -34.20 28.43
C SER A 86 34.53 -33.16 29.52
N TYR A 87 35.01 -31.92 29.32
CA TYR A 87 34.79 -30.83 30.27
C TYR A 87 33.32 -30.47 30.38
N LEU A 88 32.65 -30.21 29.25
CA LEU A 88 31.22 -29.84 29.23
C LEU A 88 30.32 -30.95 29.78
N TYR A 89 30.67 -32.20 29.51
CA TYR A 89 29.91 -33.36 29.98
C TYR A 89 29.82 -33.42 31.51
N LYS A 90 30.88 -33.01 32.20
CA LYS A 90 30.93 -32.98 33.67
C LYS A 90 30.12 -31.84 34.28
N MET A 91 29.67 -30.87 33.48
CA MET A 91 28.90 -29.73 33.97
C MET A 91 27.40 -30.04 34.09
N PHE A 92 26.91 -31.13 33.48
CA PHE A 92 25.50 -31.48 33.54
C PHE A 92 25.12 -32.03 34.90
N ASP A 93 24.00 -31.55 35.44
CA ASP A 93 23.42 -32.10 36.67
C ASP A 93 22.78 -33.47 36.41
N GLU A 94 22.03 -33.56 35.31
CA GLU A 94 21.31 -34.75 34.84
C GLU A 94 21.42 -34.83 33.31
N ILE A 95 21.44 -36.05 32.75
CA ILE A 95 21.42 -36.30 31.31
C ILE A 95 20.23 -37.18 30.94
N LEU A 96 19.48 -36.76 29.92
CA LEU A 96 18.42 -37.54 29.27
C LEU A 96 18.92 -38.00 27.90
N ILE A 97 18.89 -39.29 27.65
CA ILE A 97 19.36 -39.88 26.40
C ILE A 97 18.19 -40.57 25.72
N LEU A 98 17.91 -40.12 24.51
CA LEU A 98 16.84 -40.63 23.65
C LEU A 98 17.44 -41.33 22.42
N ASP A 99 16.97 -42.55 22.13
CA ASP A 99 17.33 -43.28 20.92
C ASP A 99 16.25 -43.12 19.82
N LYS A 100 16.56 -43.59 18.61
CA LYS A 100 15.70 -43.56 17.42
C LYS A 100 14.28 -44.04 17.74
N GLY A 101 13.30 -43.22 17.44
CA GLY A 101 11.89 -43.46 17.79
C GLY A 101 11.42 -42.71 19.03
N GLY A 102 12.32 -41.96 19.70
CA GLY A 102 12.00 -41.22 20.93
C GLY A 102 11.99 -42.09 22.17
N TYR A 103 12.66 -43.24 22.13
CA TYR A 103 12.77 -44.15 23.27
C TYR A 103 13.76 -43.60 24.29
N GLU A 104 13.31 -43.45 25.53
CA GLU A 104 14.18 -43.11 26.67
C GLU A 104 15.03 -44.32 27.03
N ILE A 105 16.35 -44.17 26.94
CA ILE A 105 17.31 -45.25 27.18
C ILE A 105 18.20 -44.98 28.41
N PHE A 106 18.22 -43.73 28.89
CA PHE A 106 18.85 -43.35 30.15
C PHE A 106 18.36 -41.97 30.61
N TYR A 107 18.21 -41.80 31.92
CA TYR A 107 17.93 -40.56 32.64
C TYR A 107 18.60 -40.65 34.02
N GLY A 108 19.49 -39.72 34.32
CA GLY A 108 20.25 -39.75 35.56
C GLY A 108 21.53 -38.92 35.51
N ASN A 109 22.39 -39.13 36.50
CA ASN A 109 23.70 -38.49 36.56
C ASN A 109 24.56 -38.85 35.31
N PRO A 110 25.28 -37.89 34.70
CA PRO A 110 26.09 -38.15 33.50
C PRO A 110 27.19 -39.21 33.69
N MET A 111 27.82 -39.28 34.87
CA MET A 111 28.89 -40.25 35.11
C MET A 111 28.32 -41.67 35.25
N GLU A 112 27.14 -41.80 35.87
CA GLU A 112 26.41 -43.06 35.96
C GLU A 112 25.99 -43.59 34.58
N ALA A 113 25.71 -42.71 33.62
CA ALA A 113 25.35 -43.10 32.26
C ALA A 113 26.45 -43.96 31.62
N ILE A 114 27.71 -43.53 31.75
CA ILE A 114 28.86 -44.22 31.16
C ILE A 114 29.01 -45.62 31.76
N VAL A 115 28.91 -45.71 33.08
CA VAL A 115 28.96 -46.98 33.82
C VAL A 115 27.79 -47.88 33.42
N TYR A 116 26.57 -47.34 33.31
CA TYR A 116 25.38 -48.07 32.89
C TYR A 116 25.56 -48.72 31.51
N PHE A 117 25.93 -47.95 30.48
CA PHE A 117 26.10 -48.50 29.14
C PHE A 117 27.26 -49.50 29.06
N ARG A 118 28.34 -49.30 29.82
CA ARG A 118 29.44 -50.28 29.92
C ARG A 118 29.01 -51.59 30.57
N LYS A 119 28.24 -51.53 31.67
CA LYS A 119 27.68 -52.71 32.36
C LYS A 119 26.74 -53.49 31.45
N MET A 120 25.79 -52.81 30.82
CA MET A 120 24.79 -53.46 29.96
C MET A 120 25.41 -54.08 28.69
N SER A 121 26.57 -53.59 28.25
CA SER A 121 27.27 -54.11 27.07
C SER A 121 28.46 -55.05 27.38
N ASN A 122 28.71 -55.37 28.65
CA ASN A 122 29.82 -56.21 29.13
C ASN A 122 31.22 -55.71 28.69
N HIS A 123 31.47 -54.41 28.79
CA HIS A 123 32.82 -53.85 28.56
C HIS A 123 33.78 -54.19 29.71
N ALA A 124 35.09 -54.22 29.41
CA ALA A 124 36.13 -54.33 30.43
C ALA A 124 36.14 -53.07 31.32
N ASN A 125 36.39 -53.26 32.63
CA ASN A 125 36.36 -52.22 33.67
C ASN A 125 35.09 -51.36 33.62
N PRO A 126 33.90 -51.96 33.80
CA PRO A 126 32.64 -51.26 33.61
C PRO A 126 32.38 -50.19 34.67
N ASP A 127 33.03 -50.28 35.83
CA ASP A 127 32.92 -49.33 36.93
C ASP A 127 33.81 -48.08 36.79
N GLU A 128 34.68 -48.01 35.77
CA GLU A 128 35.49 -46.82 35.52
C GLU A 128 34.64 -45.70 34.88
N GLU A 129 34.50 -44.58 35.61
CA GLU A 129 33.75 -43.40 35.16
C GLU A 129 34.58 -42.47 34.25
N GLN A 130 35.88 -42.35 34.54
CA GLN A 130 36.82 -41.47 33.83
C GLN A 130 38.22 -42.10 33.76
N CYS A 131 39.05 -41.61 32.83
CA CYS A 131 40.43 -42.06 32.72
C CYS A 131 41.22 -41.76 34.02
N ALA A 132 41.79 -42.78 34.66
CA ALA A 132 42.55 -42.62 35.90
C ALA A 132 43.81 -41.73 35.75
N ALA A 133 44.40 -41.66 34.55
CA ALA A 133 45.64 -40.91 34.32
C ALA A 133 45.42 -39.41 34.09
N CYS A 134 44.35 -39.02 33.39
CA CYS A 134 44.14 -37.63 32.97
C CYS A 134 42.75 -37.07 33.34
N GLY A 135 41.91 -37.86 34.00
CA GLY A 135 40.54 -37.48 34.35
C GLY A 135 39.62 -37.26 33.16
N ASN A 136 40.05 -37.60 31.93
CA ASN A 136 39.24 -37.37 30.74
C ASN A 136 38.08 -38.37 30.63
N VAL A 137 36.91 -37.89 30.22
CA VAL A 137 35.72 -38.69 29.98
C VAL A 137 35.54 -38.89 28.47
N ASN A 138 35.44 -40.13 28.03
CA ASN A 138 35.21 -40.45 26.62
C ASN A 138 33.70 -40.49 26.34
N THR A 139 33.13 -39.33 26.01
CA THR A 139 31.70 -39.16 25.75
C THR A 139 31.22 -39.91 24.51
N ASP A 140 32.07 -40.03 23.49
CA ASP A 140 31.76 -40.75 22.24
C ASP A 140 31.59 -42.26 22.47
N GLN A 141 32.24 -42.82 23.49
CA GLN A 141 32.16 -44.25 23.77
C GLN A 141 30.72 -44.69 24.06
N MET A 142 29.94 -43.86 24.74
CA MET A 142 28.53 -44.15 25.02
C MET A 142 27.73 -44.28 23.72
N LEU A 143 27.93 -43.34 22.79
CA LEU A 143 27.29 -43.35 21.48
C LEU A 143 27.73 -44.57 20.66
N GLN A 144 29.01 -44.94 20.72
CA GLN A 144 29.53 -46.16 20.06
C GLN A 144 28.90 -47.45 20.62
N ILE A 145 28.64 -47.52 21.93
CA ILE A 145 27.97 -48.67 22.55
C ILE A 145 26.52 -48.77 22.06
N ILE A 146 25.79 -47.64 22.02
CA ILE A 146 24.39 -47.59 21.58
C ILE A 146 24.27 -47.95 20.09
N ASP A 147 25.20 -47.47 19.26
CA ASP A 147 25.23 -47.73 17.82
C ASP A 147 25.97 -49.01 17.42
N ALA A 148 26.41 -49.84 18.38
CA ALA A 148 27.13 -51.07 18.10
C ALA A 148 26.35 -51.98 17.14
N LYS A 149 26.98 -52.40 16.05
CA LYS A 149 26.38 -53.20 14.98
C LYS A 149 26.70 -54.68 15.14
N VAL A 150 25.79 -55.53 14.69
CA VAL A 150 26.02 -56.98 14.62
C VAL A 150 27.12 -57.24 13.58
N VAL A 151 28.05 -58.14 13.88
CA VAL A 151 29.11 -58.56 12.96
C VAL A 151 28.63 -59.81 12.22
N ASN A 152 28.77 -59.83 10.90
CA ASN A 152 28.42 -61.02 10.12
C ASN A 152 29.52 -62.10 10.21
N GLU A 153 29.24 -63.27 9.62
CA GLU A 153 30.17 -64.42 9.59
C GLU A 153 31.54 -64.12 8.95
N HIS A 154 31.65 -63.03 8.19
CA HIS A 154 32.88 -62.59 7.52
C HIS A 154 33.59 -61.46 8.27
N GLY A 155 33.20 -61.17 9.50
CA GLY A 155 33.82 -60.11 10.31
C GLY A 155 33.44 -58.68 9.90
N LYS A 156 32.45 -58.49 9.01
CA LYS A 156 31.98 -57.16 8.58
C LYS A 156 30.79 -56.70 9.42
N LEU A 157 30.81 -55.42 9.80
CA LEU A 157 29.69 -54.77 10.49
C LEU A 157 28.46 -54.72 9.57
N THR A 158 27.34 -55.25 10.05
CA THR A 158 26.04 -55.18 9.37
C THR A 158 25.37 -53.82 9.58
N ASN A 159 24.22 -53.59 8.94
CA ASN A 159 23.40 -52.40 9.19
C ASN A 159 22.43 -52.58 10.38
N THR A 160 22.38 -53.76 10.97
CA THR A 160 21.54 -54.05 12.14
C THR A 160 22.29 -53.74 13.42
N ARG A 161 21.69 -52.93 14.29
CA ARG A 161 22.21 -52.68 15.64
C ARG A 161 22.15 -53.95 16.48
N LYS A 162 23.09 -54.09 17.41
CA LYS A 162 23.20 -55.21 18.35
C LYS A 162 22.06 -55.23 19.35
N VAL A 163 21.66 -54.05 19.85
CA VAL A 163 20.54 -53.85 20.76
C VAL A 163 19.58 -52.87 20.09
N SER A 164 18.29 -53.18 20.10
CA SER A 164 17.27 -52.31 19.50
C SER A 164 16.94 -51.12 20.43
N PRO A 165 16.43 -49.98 19.90
CA PRO A 165 16.00 -48.85 20.74
C PRO A 165 14.96 -49.25 21.82
N GLU A 166 14.02 -50.13 21.45
CA GLU A 166 12.99 -50.66 22.36
C GLU A 166 13.59 -51.51 23.49
N GLU A 167 14.59 -52.31 23.17
CA GLU A 167 15.27 -53.16 24.13
C GLU A 167 16.11 -52.34 25.12
N TRP A 168 16.83 -51.33 24.63
CA TRP A 168 17.52 -50.36 25.50
C TRP A 168 16.57 -49.67 26.48
N SER A 169 15.39 -49.26 26.01
CA SER A 169 14.39 -48.61 26.85
C SER A 169 13.84 -49.56 27.91
N ARG A 170 13.54 -50.81 27.55
CA ARG A 170 13.13 -51.85 28.51
C ARG A 170 14.22 -52.13 29.55
N LEU A 171 15.48 -52.24 29.14
CA LEU A 171 16.61 -52.43 30.05
C LEU A 171 16.68 -51.29 31.07
N PHE A 172 16.49 -50.06 30.62
CA PHE A 172 16.52 -48.90 31.48
C PHE A 172 15.33 -48.87 32.46
N ASP A 173 14.11 -49.11 32.00
CA ASP A 173 12.91 -49.19 32.85
C ASP A 173 13.05 -50.22 33.97
N THR A 174 13.64 -51.38 33.67
CA THR A 174 13.89 -52.41 34.68
C THR A 174 14.92 -51.99 35.73
N HIS A 175 15.88 -51.13 35.35
CA HIS A 175 16.91 -50.61 36.23
C HIS A 175 16.45 -49.39 37.06
N ILE A 176 15.51 -48.57 36.56
CA ILE A 176 14.98 -47.37 37.27
C ILE A 176 13.95 -47.71 38.34
N LYS A 177 13.11 -48.74 38.17
CA LYS A 177 11.97 -49.02 39.08
C LYS A 177 12.35 -49.14 40.56
N TYR A 178 13.64 -49.27 40.88
CA TYR A 178 14.18 -49.28 42.24
C TYR A 178 14.42 -47.87 42.86
N ARG A 179 14.50 -46.78 42.05
CA ARG A 179 14.82 -45.40 42.52
C ARG A 179 13.60 -44.50 42.79
N GLN A 180 12.44 -44.74 42.17
CA GLN A 180 11.31 -43.80 42.14
C GLN A 180 10.31 -43.86 43.34
N SER A 181 10.76 -44.06 44.58
CA SER A 181 9.83 -44.09 45.75
C SER A 181 9.67 -42.76 46.51
N THR A 182 10.30 -41.67 46.07
CA THR A 182 10.15 -40.36 46.75
C THR A 182 9.00 -39.55 46.14
N SER A 183 7.96 -39.29 46.93
CA SER A 183 6.86 -38.42 46.56
C SER A 183 7.36 -36.98 46.35
N ILE A 184 7.47 -36.55 45.10
CA ILE A 184 7.82 -35.16 44.76
C ILE A 184 6.68 -34.25 45.20
N LYS A 185 6.91 -33.38 46.19
CA LYS A 185 5.96 -32.32 46.54
C LYS A 185 5.89 -31.33 45.37
N LYS A 186 4.71 -31.18 44.76
CA LYS A 186 4.49 -30.16 43.73
C LYS A 186 4.51 -28.79 44.39
N GLU A 187 5.62 -28.07 44.24
CA GLU A 187 5.70 -26.65 44.59
C GLU A 187 4.98 -25.80 43.54
N LYS A 188 4.56 -24.59 43.92
CA LYS A 188 3.98 -23.64 42.96
C LYS A 188 5.10 -23.17 42.03
N ILE A 189 4.81 -23.16 40.72
CA ILE A 189 5.71 -22.58 39.72
C ILE A 189 5.98 -21.12 40.11
N PRO A 190 7.24 -20.66 40.17
CA PRO A 190 7.55 -19.28 40.49
C PRO A 190 6.85 -18.31 39.53
N GLU A 191 6.31 -17.22 40.07
CA GLU A 191 5.63 -16.20 39.26
C GLU A 191 6.65 -15.44 38.40
N SER A 192 6.37 -15.34 37.09
CA SER A 192 7.21 -14.56 36.18
C SER A 192 6.90 -13.08 36.33
N ASN A 193 7.93 -12.26 36.55
CA ASN A 193 7.83 -10.79 36.61
C ASN A 193 7.60 -10.14 35.23
N PHE A 194 7.38 -10.94 34.18
CA PHE A 194 7.21 -10.45 32.83
C PHE A 194 5.87 -9.73 32.65
N SER A 195 5.90 -8.43 32.33
CA SER A 195 4.72 -7.64 32.02
C SER A 195 4.77 -7.11 30.58
N ILE A 196 3.67 -7.30 29.86
CA ILE A 196 3.52 -6.79 28.49
C ILE A 196 3.14 -5.30 28.58
N PRO A 197 3.89 -4.39 27.94
CA PRO A 197 3.57 -2.97 27.97
C PRO A 197 2.25 -2.65 27.25
N ASN A 198 1.60 -1.55 27.61
CA ASN A 198 0.35 -1.11 26.96
C ASN A 198 0.49 -0.93 25.44
N LYS A 199 -0.62 -1.09 24.69
CA LYS A 199 -0.64 -1.02 23.22
C LYS A 199 -0.01 0.26 22.63
N LEU A 200 -0.18 1.41 23.28
CA LEU A 200 0.43 2.69 22.86
C LEU A 200 1.95 2.67 23.06
N LYS A 201 2.42 2.20 24.22
CA LYS A 201 3.87 2.05 24.49
C LYS A 201 4.52 1.09 23.50
N GLN A 202 3.83 -0.01 23.16
CA GLN A 202 4.28 -0.93 22.11
C GLN A 202 4.41 -0.23 20.76
N MET A 203 3.43 0.58 20.35
CA MET A 203 3.47 1.32 19.09
C MET A 203 4.67 2.28 19.04
N VAL A 204 4.89 3.05 20.11
CA VAL A 204 6.03 3.96 20.22
C VAL A 204 7.36 3.20 20.17
N LEU A 205 7.44 2.04 20.82
CA LEU A 205 8.65 1.21 20.82
C LEU A 205 8.95 0.66 19.41
N PHE A 206 7.94 0.13 18.73
CA PHE A 206 8.09 -0.35 17.35
C PHE A 206 8.49 0.77 16.40
N PHE A 207 7.86 1.96 16.54
CA PHE A 207 8.22 3.13 15.75
C PHE A 207 9.67 3.56 15.98
N LYS A 208 10.09 3.67 17.24
CA LYS A 208 11.47 4.02 17.61
C LYS A 208 12.47 3.01 17.04
N ARG A 209 12.18 1.71 17.16
CA ARG A 209 13.01 0.62 16.62
C ARG A 209 13.18 0.76 15.11
N ASP A 210 12.09 0.94 14.39
CA ASP A 210 12.10 1.02 12.92
C ASP A 210 12.80 2.30 12.44
N LEU A 211 12.53 3.44 13.09
CA LEU A 211 13.20 4.71 12.81
C LEU A 211 14.72 4.63 13.01
N ILE A 212 15.18 4.10 14.16
CA ILE A 212 16.62 3.96 14.45
C ILE A 212 17.28 3.02 13.44
N SER A 213 16.61 1.92 13.07
CA SER A 213 17.14 0.96 12.08
C SER A 213 17.32 1.62 10.71
N LYS A 214 16.37 2.44 10.26
CA LYS A 214 16.47 3.18 8.99
C LYS A 214 17.53 4.29 9.03
N LEU A 215 17.56 5.09 10.10
CA LEU A 215 18.58 6.15 10.26
C LEU A 215 20.01 5.59 10.35
N ALA A 216 20.15 4.37 10.88
CA ALA A 216 21.44 3.69 10.94
C ALA A 216 21.98 3.24 9.56
N ASN A 217 21.13 3.20 8.53
CA ASN A 217 21.50 2.85 7.16
C ASN A 217 21.58 4.12 6.28
N LYS A 218 22.75 4.77 6.30
CA LYS A 218 23.00 6.03 5.57
C LYS A 218 22.76 5.91 4.06
N GLN A 219 23.14 4.79 3.44
CA GLN A 219 22.96 4.57 2.00
C GLN A 219 21.48 4.50 1.64
N TYR A 220 20.70 3.72 2.40
CA TYR A 220 19.25 3.64 2.21
C TYR A 220 18.59 5.02 2.39
N LEU A 221 18.92 5.73 3.48
CA LEU A 221 18.34 7.04 3.77
C LEU A 221 18.66 8.07 2.67
N LEU A 222 19.91 8.10 2.19
CA LEU A 222 20.35 9.02 1.14
C LEU A 222 19.61 8.76 -0.17
N ILE A 223 19.52 7.49 -0.60
CA ILE A 223 18.79 7.12 -1.83
C ILE A 223 17.31 7.51 -1.68
N THR A 224 16.68 7.10 -0.58
CA THR A 224 15.24 7.32 -0.33
C THR A 224 14.89 8.81 -0.30
N LEU A 225 15.73 9.66 0.29
CA LEU A 225 15.46 11.10 0.39
C LEU A 225 15.83 11.87 -0.89
N LEU A 226 16.84 11.44 -1.66
CA LEU A 226 17.26 12.11 -2.89
C LEU A 226 16.48 11.67 -4.13
N GLU A 227 15.89 10.48 -4.13
CA GLU A 227 15.15 9.95 -5.27
C GLU A 227 14.01 10.89 -5.71
N ALA A 228 13.18 11.34 -4.76
CA ALA A 228 12.08 12.26 -5.02
C ALA A 228 12.53 13.61 -5.65
N PRO A 229 13.41 14.41 -5.02
CA PRO A 229 13.84 15.68 -5.60
C PRO A 229 14.61 15.51 -6.91
N LEU A 230 15.35 14.42 -7.10
CA LEU A 230 16.04 14.14 -8.37
C LEU A 230 15.04 13.86 -9.48
N LEU A 231 14.03 13.02 -9.23
CA LEU A 231 12.96 12.77 -10.21
C LEU A 231 12.16 14.03 -10.51
N ALA A 232 11.88 14.86 -9.50
CA ALA A 232 11.22 16.16 -9.71
C ALA A 232 12.07 17.10 -10.57
N PHE A 233 13.39 17.12 -10.36
CA PHE A 233 14.31 17.92 -11.16
C PHE A 233 14.30 17.47 -12.63
N ILE A 234 14.48 16.17 -12.87
CA ILE A 234 14.46 15.60 -14.22
C ILE A 234 13.12 15.92 -14.89
N LEU A 235 12.02 15.61 -14.21
CA LEU A 235 10.68 15.80 -14.75
C LEU A 235 10.40 17.27 -15.04
N GLY A 236 10.67 18.16 -14.08
CA GLY A 236 10.46 19.60 -14.23
C GLY A 236 11.31 20.19 -15.34
N TYR A 237 12.58 19.80 -15.44
CA TYR A 237 13.50 20.30 -16.46
C TYR A 237 13.05 19.91 -17.87
N PHE A 238 12.73 18.63 -18.10
CA PHE A 238 12.30 18.16 -19.43
C PHE A 238 10.87 18.58 -19.81
N THR A 239 10.03 18.97 -18.84
CA THR A 239 8.68 19.47 -19.11
C THR A 239 8.61 21.00 -19.13
N LYS A 240 9.70 21.72 -18.85
CA LYS A 240 9.74 23.17 -18.99
C LYS A 240 9.86 23.54 -20.48
N TYR A 241 8.72 23.69 -21.14
CA TYR A 241 8.67 24.13 -22.53
C TYR A 241 8.84 25.65 -22.62
N ILE A 242 9.75 26.09 -23.49
CA ILE A 242 9.96 27.50 -23.84
C ILE A 242 9.69 27.60 -25.34
N ASP A 243 8.80 28.50 -25.72
CA ASP A 243 8.53 28.78 -27.12
C ASP A 243 9.70 29.58 -27.71
N ILE A 244 10.39 29.01 -28.69
CA ILE A 244 11.55 29.60 -29.36
C ILE A 244 11.11 30.31 -30.66
N SER A 245 9.82 30.20 -31.03
CA SER A 245 9.31 30.67 -32.33
C SER A 245 8.86 32.13 -32.34
N SER A 246 8.77 32.80 -31.19
CA SER A 246 8.43 34.23 -31.07
C SER A 246 9.67 35.13 -31.13
N ASP A 247 9.60 36.26 -31.85
CA ASP A 247 10.66 37.29 -32.04
C ASP A 247 11.15 37.99 -30.74
N SER A 248 10.68 37.57 -29.57
CA SER A 248 11.12 38.05 -28.25
C SER A 248 11.98 37.00 -27.55
N PRO A 249 12.99 37.38 -26.75
CA PRO A 249 13.90 36.43 -26.11
C PRO A 249 13.13 35.41 -25.27
N GLY A 250 13.55 34.15 -25.36
CA GLY A 250 12.88 32.95 -24.85
C GLY A 250 12.84 32.83 -23.34
N ASP A 251 12.18 33.78 -22.68
CA ASP A 251 11.82 33.69 -21.28
C ASP A 251 10.64 32.72 -21.12
N TYR A 252 10.68 31.91 -20.06
CA TYR A 252 9.63 30.95 -19.79
C TYR A 252 8.36 31.66 -19.32
N VAL A 253 7.23 31.34 -19.96
CA VAL A 253 5.89 31.79 -19.56
C VAL A 253 5.03 30.57 -19.27
N PHE A 254 4.46 30.52 -18.07
CA PHE A 254 3.66 29.38 -17.61
C PHE A 254 2.45 29.09 -18.53
N TYR A 255 1.84 30.15 -19.08
CA TYR A 255 0.71 30.05 -20.00
C TYR A 255 0.97 29.18 -21.23
N TYR A 256 2.12 29.37 -21.90
CA TYR A 256 2.47 28.67 -23.15
C TYR A 256 3.06 27.27 -22.92
N ASN A 257 3.22 26.82 -21.67
CA ASN A 257 3.83 25.51 -21.42
C ASN A 257 2.90 24.36 -21.84
N GLU A 258 3.17 23.74 -22.99
CA GLU A 258 2.37 22.62 -23.49
C GLU A 258 2.49 21.35 -22.63
N ASN A 259 3.53 21.19 -21.84
CA ASN A 259 3.81 19.93 -21.14
C ASN A 259 3.18 19.84 -19.74
N LEU A 260 2.45 20.86 -19.27
CA LEU A 260 1.86 20.85 -17.93
C LEU A 260 0.94 19.65 -17.68
N THR A 261 0.06 19.33 -18.64
CA THR A 261 -0.86 18.18 -18.55
C THR A 261 -0.11 16.85 -18.35
N ALA A 262 1.00 16.67 -19.07
CA ALA A 262 1.85 15.50 -18.94
C ALA A 262 2.62 15.51 -17.60
N TYR A 263 3.11 16.67 -17.16
CA TYR A 263 3.73 16.85 -15.86
C TYR A 263 2.81 16.44 -14.71
N LEU A 264 1.56 16.94 -14.66
CA LEU A 264 0.59 16.58 -13.62
C LEU A 264 0.35 15.07 -13.56
N PHE A 265 0.24 14.45 -14.73
CA PHE A 265 0.07 13.01 -14.83
C PHE A 265 1.30 12.26 -14.31
N MET A 266 2.50 12.64 -14.73
CA MET A 266 3.74 12.03 -14.26
C MET A 266 3.96 12.21 -12.75
N CYS A 267 3.59 13.34 -12.17
CA CYS A 267 3.63 13.56 -10.71
C CYS A 267 2.80 12.51 -9.95
N VAL A 268 1.58 12.22 -10.41
CA VAL A 268 0.72 11.20 -9.81
C VAL A 268 1.35 9.81 -9.90
N ILE A 269 1.96 9.48 -11.03
CA ILE A 269 2.58 8.17 -11.25
C ILE A 269 3.84 8.00 -10.40
N VAL A 270 4.68 9.03 -10.33
CA VAL A 270 5.87 9.03 -9.46
C VAL A 270 5.44 8.86 -7.99
N ALA A 271 4.38 9.54 -7.56
CA ALA A 271 3.86 9.38 -6.20
C ALA A 271 3.42 7.95 -5.88
N LEU A 272 2.73 7.30 -6.83
CA LEU A 272 2.33 5.89 -6.72
C LEU A 272 3.55 4.97 -6.69
N PHE A 273 4.52 5.19 -7.57
CA PHE A 273 5.73 4.39 -7.68
C PHE A 273 6.59 4.45 -6.40
N LEU A 274 6.89 5.67 -5.92
CA LEU A 274 7.69 5.89 -4.72
C LEU A 274 7.06 5.24 -3.48
N GLY A 275 5.76 5.46 -3.26
CA GLY A 275 5.06 4.86 -2.12
C GLY A 275 5.03 3.32 -2.19
N LEU A 276 4.84 2.76 -3.38
CA LEU A 276 4.78 1.31 -3.57
C LEU A 276 6.14 0.66 -3.31
N ILE A 277 7.22 1.18 -3.89
CA ILE A 277 8.56 0.60 -3.74
C ILE A 277 9.00 0.58 -2.28
N VAL A 278 8.90 1.72 -1.59
CA VAL A 278 9.40 1.87 -0.22
C VAL A 278 8.63 0.97 0.77
N SER A 279 7.33 0.78 0.57
CA SER A 279 6.48 0.02 1.50
C SER A 279 6.43 -1.49 1.20
N SER A 280 6.66 -1.89 -0.05
CA SER A 280 6.38 -3.26 -0.51
C SER A 280 7.32 -4.34 0.05
N GLU A 281 8.45 -3.96 0.63
CA GLU A 281 9.40 -4.90 1.24
C GLU A 281 9.33 -4.97 2.76
N GLU A 282 8.64 -4.04 3.40
CA GLU A 282 8.79 -3.76 4.84
C GLU A 282 8.38 -4.92 5.74
N ILE A 283 7.23 -5.55 5.48
CA ILE A 283 6.72 -6.66 6.31
C ILE A 283 7.47 -7.97 5.99
N ILE A 284 7.89 -8.17 4.73
CA ILE A 284 8.69 -9.33 4.34
C ILE A 284 10.04 -9.33 5.07
N ARG A 285 10.71 -8.17 5.14
CA ARG A 285 12.00 -8.01 5.84
C ARG A 285 11.90 -8.32 7.33
N ASP A 286 10.83 -7.86 7.99
CA ASP A 286 10.62 -8.07 9.43
C ASP A 286 10.15 -9.47 9.80
N ARG A 287 9.76 -10.31 8.84
CA ARG A 287 9.06 -11.56 9.09
C ARG A 287 9.79 -12.53 10.01
N ARG A 288 11.11 -12.62 9.89
CA ARG A 288 11.93 -13.49 10.77
C ARG A 288 11.90 -13.00 12.22
N ILE A 289 11.92 -11.69 12.41
CA ILE A 289 11.84 -11.04 13.72
C ILE A 289 10.43 -11.27 14.30
N LEU A 290 9.38 -11.02 13.52
CA LEU A 290 7.99 -11.24 13.95
C LEU A 290 7.71 -12.69 14.32
N LYS A 291 8.28 -13.66 13.60
CA LYS A 291 8.16 -15.08 13.95
C LYS A 291 8.79 -15.38 15.31
N ARG A 292 9.97 -14.80 15.59
CA ARG A 292 10.62 -14.91 16.91
C ARG A 292 9.82 -14.21 18.01
N GLU A 293 9.30 -13.01 17.73
CA GLU A 293 8.51 -12.23 18.69
C GLU A 293 7.09 -12.78 18.89
N SER A 294 6.65 -13.76 18.10
CA SER A 294 5.29 -14.32 18.21
C SER A 294 5.01 -14.94 19.59
N PHE A 295 6.03 -15.50 20.26
CA PHE A 295 5.93 -16.03 21.61
C PHE A 295 5.62 -14.97 22.68
N LEU A 296 5.84 -13.69 22.36
CA LEU A 296 5.59 -12.56 23.27
C LEU A 296 4.15 -12.07 23.24
N ASN A 297 3.31 -12.57 22.32
CA ASN A 297 1.91 -12.15 22.13
C ASN A 297 1.75 -10.61 22.03
N LEU A 298 2.67 -9.94 21.33
CA LEU A 298 2.63 -8.49 21.11
C LEU A 298 1.46 -8.08 20.21
N SER A 299 1.00 -6.84 20.37
CA SER A 299 -0.12 -6.28 19.62
C SER A 299 0.26 -6.07 18.14
N ARG A 300 -0.32 -6.90 17.27
CA ARG A 300 -0.20 -6.74 15.81
C ARG A 300 -0.64 -5.36 15.33
N GLY A 301 -1.72 -4.81 15.90
CA GLY A 301 -2.21 -3.48 15.53
C GLY A 301 -1.20 -2.38 15.87
N SER A 302 -0.49 -2.51 17.00
CA SER A 302 0.55 -1.56 17.40
C SER A 302 1.74 -1.59 16.43
N TYR A 303 2.16 -2.78 15.98
CA TYR A 303 3.19 -2.94 14.96
C TYR A 303 2.79 -2.35 13.59
N LEU A 304 1.58 -2.66 13.12
CA LEU A 304 1.09 -2.14 11.84
C LEU A 304 0.99 -0.61 11.86
N ASN A 305 0.39 -0.04 12.91
CA ASN A 305 0.23 1.41 13.03
C ASN A 305 1.57 2.14 13.14
N SER A 306 2.55 1.59 13.88
CA SER A 306 3.88 2.20 13.93
C SER A 306 4.54 2.25 12.55
N LYS A 307 4.34 1.21 11.73
CA LYS A 307 4.93 1.10 10.39
C LYS A 307 4.22 2.00 9.38
N VAL A 308 2.90 2.00 9.39
CA VAL A 308 2.06 2.90 8.58
C VAL A 308 2.45 4.35 8.85
N PHE A 309 2.56 4.74 10.13
CA PHE A 309 2.91 6.10 10.51
C PHE A 309 4.31 6.51 10.04
N LEU A 310 5.30 5.63 10.19
CA LEU A 310 6.67 5.89 9.72
C LEU A 310 6.72 6.06 8.20
N LEU A 311 6.02 5.20 7.45
CA LEU A 311 5.96 5.29 5.99
C LEU A 311 5.24 6.56 5.52
N PHE A 312 4.16 6.95 6.18
CA PHE A 312 3.47 8.20 5.86
C PHE A 312 4.36 9.42 6.14
N LEU A 313 5.11 9.43 7.25
CA LEU A 313 6.05 10.52 7.54
C LEU A 313 7.16 10.61 6.49
N LEU A 314 7.71 9.47 6.08
CA LEU A 314 8.72 9.40 5.03
C LEU A 314 8.17 9.90 3.68
N SER A 315 6.99 9.43 3.29
CA SER A 315 6.33 9.87 2.06
C SER A 315 5.94 11.35 2.11
N ALA A 316 5.52 11.88 3.26
CA ALA A 316 5.24 13.31 3.41
C ALA A 316 6.47 14.18 3.09
N ILE A 317 7.65 13.77 3.56
CA ILE A 317 8.92 14.45 3.27
C ILE A 317 9.27 14.31 1.78
N GLN A 318 9.20 13.10 1.22
CA GLN A 318 9.52 12.84 -0.19
C GLN A 318 8.59 13.59 -1.15
N THR A 319 7.28 13.59 -0.90
CA THR A 319 6.33 14.28 -1.77
C THR A 319 6.43 15.79 -1.62
N LEU A 320 6.77 16.30 -0.43
CA LEU A 320 6.98 17.74 -0.24
C LEU A 320 8.20 18.22 -1.03
N THR A 321 9.34 17.53 -0.91
CA THR A 321 10.54 17.89 -1.67
C THR A 321 10.31 17.74 -3.17
N PHE A 322 9.61 16.69 -3.61
CA PHE A 322 9.23 16.50 -5.00
C PHE A 322 8.40 17.67 -5.54
N VAL A 323 7.33 18.07 -4.84
CA VAL A 323 6.44 19.15 -5.28
C VAL A 323 7.13 20.51 -5.22
N VAL A 324 7.93 20.78 -4.18
CA VAL A 324 8.68 22.05 -4.08
C VAL A 324 9.66 22.20 -5.24
N VAL A 325 10.48 21.18 -5.52
CA VAL A 325 11.46 21.23 -6.63
C VAL A 325 10.75 21.37 -7.97
N GLY A 326 9.72 20.55 -8.23
CA GLY A 326 9.00 20.56 -9.49
C GLY A 326 8.26 21.89 -9.74
N ASN A 327 7.55 22.42 -8.74
CA ASN A 327 6.83 23.68 -8.85
C ASN A 327 7.76 24.88 -9.00
N VAL A 328 8.95 24.86 -8.37
CA VAL A 328 9.96 25.92 -8.55
C VAL A 328 10.48 25.94 -9.98
N ILE A 329 10.76 24.77 -10.58
CA ILE A 329 11.28 24.69 -11.96
C ILE A 329 10.24 25.17 -12.97
N LEU A 330 8.98 24.73 -12.82
CA LEU A 330 7.86 25.10 -13.71
C LEU A 330 7.19 26.43 -13.34
N GLU A 331 7.69 27.12 -12.33
CA GLU A 331 7.17 28.41 -11.82
C GLU A 331 5.67 28.38 -11.50
N ILE A 332 5.18 27.27 -10.94
CA ILE A 332 3.79 27.11 -10.51
C ILE A 332 3.57 27.93 -9.23
N LYS A 333 2.88 29.07 -9.36
CA LYS A 333 2.69 30.04 -8.28
C LYS A 333 1.43 29.74 -7.44
N GLY A 334 1.62 29.56 -6.13
CA GLY A 334 0.53 29.53 -5.14
C GLY A 334 -0.19 28.20 -4.93
N MET A 335 0.24 27.13 -5.61
CA MET A 335 -0.45 25.82 -5.60
C MET A 335 0.32 24.69 -4.90
N THR A 336 1.47 24.99 -4.29
CA THR A 336 2.36 24.00 -3.67
C THR A 336 1.69 23.16 -2.59
N ALA A 337 0.90 23.77 -1.71
CA ALA A 337 0.21 23.04 -0.64
C ALA A 337 -0.87 22.09 -1.19
N SER A 338 -1.63 22.54 -2.19
CA SER A 338 -2.67 21.73 -2.83
C SER A 338 -2.08 20.55 -3.60
N TYR A 339 -1.00 20.79 -4.34
CA TYR A 339 -0.26 19.74 -5.04
C TYR A 339 0.30 18.73 -4.05
N TRP A 340 0.95 19.22 -3.00
CA TRP A 340 1.53 18.37 -1.97
C TRP A 340 0.47 17.46 -1.33
N LEU A 341 -0.70 17.98 -0.96
CA LEU A 341 -1.74 17.18 -0.31
C LEU A 341 -2.24 16.02 -1.20
N ILE A 342 -2.43 16.27 -2.51
CA ILE A 342 -2.87 15.23 -3.44
C ILE A 342 -1.78 14.18 -3.68
N ILE A 343 -0.55 14.62 -3.95
CA ILE A 343 0.60 13.74 -4.19
C ILE A 343 0.92 12.94 -2.92
N PHE A 344 0.84 13.56 -1.75
CA PHE A 344 0.95 12.90 -0.44
C PHE A 344 -0.13 11.83 -0.25
N SER A 345 -1.41 12.19 -0.45
CA SER A 345 -2.53 11.25 -0.29
C SER A 345 -2.40 10.06 -1.26
N THR A 346 -1.94 10.31 -2.48
CA THR A 346 -1.66 9.28 -3.49
C THR A 346 -0.52 8.36 -3.05
N SER A 347 0.54 8.92 -2.48
CA SER A 347 1.65 8.14 -1.92
C SER A 347 1.22 7.32 -0.70
N CYS A 348 0.35 7.86 0.17
CA CYS A 348 -0.26 7.11 1.28
C CYS A 348 -1.07 5.90 0.81
N PHE A 349 -1.89 6.06 -0.24
CA PHE A 349 -2.57 4.94 -0.88
C PHE A 349 -1.57 3.88 -1.36
N ALA A 350 -0.52 4.30 -2.06
CA ALA A 350 0.50 3.39 -2.58
C ALA A 350 1.29 2.68 -1.46
N ASN A 351 1.56 3.36 -0.35
CA ASN A 351 2.14 2.76 0.85
C ASN A 351 1.26 1.64 1.41
N MET A 352 -0.06 1.86 1.50
CA MET A 352 -0.98 0.83 1.98
C MET A 352 -1.08 -0.34 1.00
N LEU A 353 -1.06 -0.06 -0.30
CA LEU A 353 -1.04 -1.09 -1.33
C LEU A 353 0.23 -1.94 -1.24
N GLY A 354 1.40 -1.30 -1.10
CA GLY A 354 2.68 -1.98 -0.94
C GLY A 354 2.75 -2.81 0.34
N LEU A 355 2.26 -2.30 1.48
CA LEU A 355 2.18 -3.10 2.71
C LEU A 355 1.28 -4.33 2.57
N ASN A 356 0.15 -4.24 1.85
CA ASN A 356 -0.70 -5.40 1.58
C ASN A 356 0.07 -6.47 0.80
N ILE A 357 0.79 -6.07 -0.25
CA ILE A 357 1.64 -6.96 -1.05
C ILE A 357 2.75 -7.57 -0.18
N SER A 358 3.40 -6.75 0.65
CA SER A 358 4.45 -7.17 1.58
C SER A 358 3.94 -8.23 2.58
N SER A 359 2.70 -8.10 3.06
CA SER A 359 2.09 -9.12 3.92
C SER A 359 1.72 -10.39 3.14
N GLY A 360 1.24 -10.24 1.90
CA GLY A 360 0.71 -11.33 1.08
C GLY A 360 1.73 -12.32 0.54
N PHE A 361 2.91 -11.84 0.13
CA PHE A 361 3.91 -12.66 -0.58
C PHE A 361 5.11 -13.06 0.29
N ASP A 362 5.78 -14.16 -0.06
CA ASP A 362 6.91 -14.69 0.72
C ASP A 362 8.28 -14.22 0.27
N ARG A 363 8.41 -13.76 -0.98
CA ARG A 363 9.68 -13.35 -1.58
C ARG A 363 9.58 -11.95 -2.15
N VAL A 364 10.62 -11.16 -1.93
CA VAL A 364 10.76 -9.79 -2.44
C VAL A 364 10.75 -9.74 -3.97
N ILE A 365 11.34 -10.72 -4.65
CA ILE A 365 11.38 -10.76 -6.12
C ILE A 365 9.96 -10.80 -6.71
N THR A 366 9.04 -11.56 -6.10
CA THR A 366 7.63 -11.64 -6.54
C THR A 366 6.93 -10.28 -6.44
N VAL A 367 7.28 -9.50 -5.42
CA VAL A 367 6.76 -8.14 -5.24
C VAL A 367 7.15 -7.25 -6.42
N TYR A 368 8.43 -7.26 -6.81
CA TYR A 368 8.92 -6.44 -7.94
C TYR A 368 8.29 -6.82 -9.27
N VAL A 369 8.07 -8.11 -9.53
CA VAL A 369 7.37 -8.57 -10.73
C VAL A 369 5.92 -8.05 -10.78
N LEU A 370 5.28 -7.87 -9.62
CA LEU A 370 3.89 -7.46 -9.51
C LEU A 370 3.69 -5.93 -9.65
N ILE A 371 4.71 -5.12 -9.35
CA ILE A 371 4.63 -3.66 -9.43
C ILE A 371 4.14 -3.16 -10.81
N PRO A 372 4.71 -3.58 -11.95
CA PRO A 372 4.22 -3.16 -13.27
C PRO A 372 2.75 -3.52 -13.52
N PHE A 373 2.31 -4.70 -13.09
CA PHE A 373 0.90 -5.13 -13.24
C PHE A 373 -0.07 -4.28 -12.42
N LEU A 374 0.40 -3.61 -11.37
CA LEU A 374 -0.39 -2.64 -10.61
C LEU A 374 -0.34 -1.23 -11.22
N LEU A 375 0.82 -0.80 -11.70
CA LEU A 375 0.99 0.56 -12.21
C LEU A 375 0.44 0.74 -13.64
N ILE A 376 0.55 -0.24 -14.52
CA ILE A 376 0.05 -0.13 -15.91
C ILE A 376 -1.47 0.13 -15.97
N PRO A 377 -2.32 -0.59 -15.21
CA PRO A 377 -3.75 -0.27 -15.16
C PRO A 377 -4.02 1.14 -14.60
N GLN A 378 -3.26 1.59 -13.60
CA GLN A 378 -3.36 2.94 -13.06
C GLN A 378 -3.00 3.99 -14.13
N LEU A 379 -2.03 3.71 -15.00
CA LEU A 379 -1.69 4.58 -16.14
C LEU A 379 -2.83 4.63 -17.16
N LEU A 380 -3.29 3.46 -17.60
CA LEU A 380 -4.26 3.30 -18.68
C LEU A 380 -5.64 3.86 -18.34
N PHE A 381 -6.13 3.59 -17.14
CA PHE A 381 -7.50 3.95 -16.72
C PHE A 381 -7.56 5.25 -15.89
N SER A 382 -6.53 6.09 -16.01
CA SER A 382 -6.49 7.45 -15.44
C SER A 382 -7.40 8.44 -16.16
N GLY A 383 -7.72 8.17 -17.43
CA GLY A 383 -8.47 9.09 -18.31
C GLY A 383 -7.61 10.05 -19.13
N VAL A 384 -6.29 10.06 -18.88
CA VAL A 384 -5.34 10.97 -19.55
C VAL A 384 -4.83 10.36 -20.86
N ILE A 385 -4.28 9.14 -20.80
CA ILE A 385 -3.73 8.43 -21.97
C ILE A 385 -4.87 7.96 -22.88
N VAL A 386 -5.88 7.34 -22.28
CA VAL A 386 -7.06 6.84 -22.99
C VAL A 386 -8.29 7.53 -22.43
N LYS A 387 -8.96 8.33 -23.27
CA LYS A 387 -10.22 8.99 -22.90
C LYS A 387 -11.28 7.93 -22.59
N PHE A 388 -12.02 8.11 -21.49
CA PHE A 388 -13.04 7.15 -21.05
C PHE A 388 -14.13 6.89 -22.08
N ASP A 389 -14.46 7.89 -22.90
CA ASP A 389 -15.47 7.79 -23.97
C ASP A 389 -15.01 6.95 -25.17
N LYS A 390 -13.71 6.65 -25.26
CA LYS A 390 -13.10 5.86 -26.35
C LYS A 390 -12.60 4.50 -25.86
N LEU A 391 -13.02 4.07 -24.66
CA LEU A 391 -12.77 2.70 -24.17
C LEU A 391 -13.57 1.65 -24.96
N HIS A 392 -13.25 0.38 -24.74
CA HIS A 392 -14.03 -0.73 -25.26
C HIS A 392 -15.49 -0.66 -24.80
N ARG A 393 -16.44 -0.92 -25.70
CA ARG A 393 -17.89 -0.67 -25.53
C ARG A 393 -18.49 -1.19 -24.23
N TYR A 394 -17.96 -2.28 -23.68
CA TYR A 394 -18.41 -2.86 -22.41
C TYR A 394 -18.13 -1.96 -21.19
N PHE A 395 -17.04 -1.19 -21.23
CA PHE A 395 -16.60 -0.32 -20.13
C PHE A 395 -16.93 1.15 -20.36
N THR A 396 -17.34 1.55 -21.56
CA THR A 396 -17.60 2.94 -21.91
C THR A 396 -18.89 3.44 -21.27
N ASN A 397 -18.80 4.58 -20.58
CA ASN A 397 -19.96 5.33 -20.13
C ASN A 397 -19.75 6.81 -20.49
N PHE A 398 -20.76 7.41 -21.11
CA PHE A 398 -20.68 8.80 -21.58
C PHE A 398 -21.15 9.82 -20.53
N ASP A 399 -21.96 9.41 -19.55
CA ASP A 399 -22.53 10.31 -18.54
C ASP A 399 -21.56 10.56 -17.37
N TYR A 400 -20.79 9.55 -16.99
CA TYR A 400 -19.89 9.60 -15.84
C TYR A 400 -18.65 8.71 -16.05
N VAL A 401 -17.61 8.94 -15.26
CA VAL A 401 -16.40 8.12 -15.29
C VAL A 401 -16.75 6.64 -15.03
N PRO A 402 -16.26 5.70 -15.85
CA PRO A 402 -16.56 4.28 -15.68
C PRO A 402 -15.99 3.72 -14.38
N VAL A 403 -16.58 2.62 -13.90
CA VAL A 403 -16.22 2.01 -12.60
C VAL A 403 -14.74 1.62 -12.54
N ILE A 404 -14.17 1.16 -13.66
CA ILE A 404 -12.74 0.84 -13.72
C ILE A 404 -11.86 2.05 -13.41
N GLY A 405 -12.28 3.25 -13.82
CA GLY A 405 -11.63 4.51 -13.45
C GLY A 405 -12.00 5.03 -12.06
N ASP A 406 -13.15 4.63 -11.48
CA ASP A 406 -13.48 4.87 -10.05
C ASP A 406 -12.57 4.06 -9.10
N ILE A 407 -12.04 2.92 -9.54
CA ILE A 407 -11.12 2.08 -8.74
C ILE A 407 -9.67 2.61 -8.79
N MET A 408 -9.30 3.35 -9.84
CA MET A 408 -7.94 3.87 -10.00
C MET A 408 -7.72 5.15 -9.19
N THR A 409 -6.79 5.10 -8.23
CA THR A 409 -6.34 6.26 -7.46
C THR A 409 -5.70 7.33 -8.35
N SER A 410 -5.00 6.91 -9.41
CA SER A 410 -4.38 7.83 -10.37
C SER A 410 -5.40 8.77 -11.01
N ARG A 411 -6.61 8.27 -11.30
CA ARG A 411 -7.70 9.08 -11.88
C ARG A 411 -8.12 10.17 -10.92
N TRP A 412 -8.40 9.82 -9.66
CA TRP A 412 -8.86 10.77 -8.64
C TRP A 412 -7.82 11.85 -8.39
N ALA A 413 -6.55 11.46 -8.26
CA ALA A 413 -5.43 12.37 -8.02
C ALA A 413 -5.22 13.32 -9.19
N TYR A 414 -5.21 12.81 -10.43
CA TYR A 414 -5.01 13.63 -11.61
C TYR A 414 -6.19 14.59 -11.85
N GLU A 415 -7.43 14.11 -11.74
CA GLU A 415 -8.62 14.96 -11.88
C GLU A 415 -8.63 16.09 -10.84
N ALA A 416 -8.22 15.80 -9.60
CA ALA A 416 -8.13 16.82 -8.55
C ALA A 416 -7.10 17.90 -8.89
N LEU A 417 -5.89 17.51 -9.33
CA LEU A 417 -4.85 18.45 -9.72
C LEU A 417 -5.26 19.28 -10.93
N ALA A 418 -5.79 18.65 -11.98
CA ALA A 418 -6.17 19.32 -13.22
C ALA A 418 -7.32 20.31 -13.01
N VAL A 419 -8.37 19.91 -12.30
CA VAL A 419 -9.52 20.79 -12.01
C VAL A 419 -9.11 21.92 -11.08
N HIS A 420 -8.36 21.64 -10.02
CA HIS A 420 -7.92 22.67 -9.07
C HIS A 420 -6.96 23.67 -9.71
N GLN A 421 -5.98 23.20 -10.50
CA GLN A 421 -5.04 24.07 -11.22
C GLN A 421 -5.77 24.95 -12.25
N PHE A 422 -6.82 24.45 -12.90
CA PHE A 422 -7.62 25.23 -13.84
C PHE A 422 -8.55 26.22 -13.14
N LYS A 423 -9.32 25.76 -12.15
CA LYS A 423 -10.44 26.50 -11.54
C LYS A 423 -10.01 27.45 -10.43
N ASP A 424 -9.12 27.00 -9.55
CA ASP A 424 -8.84 27.68 -8.27
C ASP A 424 -7.55 28.53 -8.31
N ASN A 425 -6.96 28.70 -9.50
CA ASN A 425 -5.82 29.60 -9.66
C ASN A 425 -6.25 31.07 -9.53
N LYS A 426 -5.29 31.94 -9.21
CA LYS A 426 -5.55 33.36 -8.90
C LYS A 426 -6.23 34.14 -10.03
N TYR A 427 -6.04 33.71 -11.28
CA TYR A 427 -6.70 34.33 -12.43
C TYR A 427 -8.15 33.84 -12.54
N GLN A 428 -8.32 32.52 -12.56
CA GLN A 428 -9.61 31.90 -12.81
C GLN A 428 -10.61 32.18 -11.68
N THR A 429 -10.18 32.22 -10.41
CA THR A 429 -11.08 32.55 -9.29
C THR A 429 -11.79 33.89 -9.41
N LEU A 430 -11.24 34.83 -10.17
CA LEU A 430 -11.84 36.16 -10.41
C LEU A 430 -12.94 36.14 -11.47
N ILE A 431 -12.90 35.19 -12.40
CA ILE A 431 -13.74 35.17 -13.60
C ILE A 431 -14.55 33.87 -13.78
N TYR A 432 -14.28 32.83 -12.98
CA TYR A 432 -14.77 31.46 -13.19
C TYR A 432 -16.30 31.38 -13.31
N ASP A 433 -17.03 32.00 -12.39
CA ASP A 433 -18.49 31.92 -12.37
C ASP A 433 -19.10 32.55 -13.63
N ASN A 434 -18.57 33.71 -14.05
CA ASN A 434 -19.01 34.38 -15.28
C ASN A 434 -18.68 33.54 -16.54
N GLU A 435 -17.48 32.94 -16.59
CA GLU A 435 -17.08 32.07 -17.69
C GLU A 435 -17.91 30.78 -17.75
N MET A 436 -18.28 30.22 -16.59
CA MET A 436 -19.17 29.07 -16.48
C MET A 436 -20.57 29.40 -17.00
N ASP A 437 -21.16 30.50 -16.56
CA ASP A 437 -22.48 30.94 -17.03
C ASP A 437 -22.48 31.26 -18.53
N LYS A 438 -21.41 31.88 -19.02
CA LYS A 438 -21.21 32.13 -20.45
C LYS A 438 -21.16 30.82 -21.25
N SER A 439 -20.33 29.86 -20.83
CA SER A 439 -20.19 28.56 -21.49
C SER A 439 -21.51 27.77 -21.49
N GLN A 440 -22.23 27.77 -20.37
CA GLN A 440 -23.52 27.08 -20.25
C GLN A 440 -24.59 27.66 -21.19
N ASN A 441 -24.76 28.98 -21.20
CA ASN A 441 -25.73 29.63 -22.10
C ASN A 441 -25.35 29.46 -23.57
N TYR A 442 -24.05 29.55 -23.89
CA TYR A 442 -23.55 29.26 -25.22
C TYR A 442 -23.85 27.81 -25.64
N TRP A 443 -23.73 26.84 -24.73
CA TRP A 443 -24.06 25.45 -25.02
C TRP A 443 -25.55 25.25 -25.34
N TYR A 444 -26.45 25.86 -24.56
CA TYR A 444 -27.88 25.77 -24.82
C TYR A 444 -28.24 26.36 -26.19
N TYR A 445 -27.77 27.57 -26.49
CA TYR A 445 -28.09 28.28 -27.73
C TYR A 445 -27.41 27.68 -28.97
N SER A 446 -26.11 27.39 -28.92
CA SER A 446 -25.32 27.04 -30.11
C SER A 446 -25.31 25.55 -30.44
N PHE A 447 -25.63 24.68 -29.46
CA PHE A 447 -25.55 23.23 -29.64
C PHE A 447 -26.86 22.51 -29.31
N LEU A 448 -27.39 22.68 -28.10
CA LEU A 448 -28.56 21.90 -27.68
C LEU A 448 -29.83 22.29 -28.47
N VAL A 449 -30.17 23.57 -28.54
CA VAL A 449 -31.38 24.02 -29.25
C VAL A 449 -31.35 23.66 -30.74
N PRO A 450 -30.24 23.88 -31.50
CA PRO A 450 -30.13 23.42 -32.88
C PRO A 450 -30.30 21.90 -33.05
N GLU A 451 -29.75 21.09 -32.14
CA GLU A 451 -29.94 19.64 -32.18
C GLU A 451 -31.41 19.25 -31.92
N LEU A 452 -32.10 19.94 -31.01
CA LEU A 452 -33.54 19.74 -30.79
C LEU A 452 -34.38 20.18 -31.99
N VAL A 453 -33.99 21.24 -32.71
CA VAL A 453 -34.62 21.66 -33.97
C VAL A 453 -34.49 20.55 -35.01
N LYS A 454 -33.28 20.00 -35.17
CA LYS A 454 -33.02 18.86 -36.05
C LYS A 454 -33.88 17.64 -35.66
N LYS A 455 -33.95 17.28 -34.38
CA LYS A 455 -34.81 16.17 -33.91
C LYS A 455 -36.29 16.41 -34.15
N THR A 456 -36.76 17.65 -34.00
CA THR A 456 -38.15 18.03 -34.28
C THR A 456 -38.46 17.86 -35.77
N GLN A 457 -37.53 18.24 -36.66
CA GLN A 457 -37.66 18.03 -38.10
C GLN A 457 -37.64 16.54 -38.47
N GLU A 458 -36.75 15.75 -37.87
CA GLU A 458 -36.72 14.28 -38.04
C GLU A 458 -38.06 13.66 -37.61
N CYS A 459 -38.60 14.06 -36.45
CA CYS A 459 -39.92 13.60 -36.00
C CYS A 459 -41.01 13.99 -36.99
N ARG A 460 -41.02 15.23 -37.48
CA ARG A 460 -42.00 15.72 -38.47
C ARG A 460 -42.00 14.90 -39.76
N LEU A 461 -40.83 14.47 -40.22
CA LEU A 461 -40.69 13.63 -41.42
C LEU A 461 -41.09 12.17 -41.19
N ALA A 462 -40.99 11.70 -39.95
CA ALA A 462 -41.33 10.33 -39.56
C ALA A 462 -42.80 10.13 -39.16
N VAL A 463 -43.60 11.21 -39.05
CA VAL A 463 -45.04 11.13 -38.75
C VAL A 463 -45.74 10.25 -39.80
N GLY A 464 -46.45 9.21 -39.35
CA GLY A 464 -47.21 8.30 -40.22
C GLY A 464 -46.38 7.23 -40.94
N ARG A 465 -45.07 7.10 -40.63
CA ARG A 465 -44.19 6.07 -41.23
C ARG A 465 -43.75 5.04 -40.19
N ASP A 466 -44.32 3.84 -40.27
CA ASP A 466 -44.03 2.76 -39.31
C ASP A 466 -42.57 2.29 -39.34
N GLU A 467 -41.87 2.45 -40.47
CA GLU A 467 -40.45 2.10 -40.63
C GLU A 467 -39.51 2.86 -39.68
N TYR A 468 -39.90 4.07 -39.23
CA TYR A 468 -39.09 4.93 -38.37
C TYR A 468 -39.60 5.02 -36.93
N ARG A 469 -40.53 4.14 -36.55
CA ARG A 469 -41.22 4.17 -35.26
C ARG A 469 -40.28 4.28 -34.06
N ASP A 470 -39.23 3.45 -34.00
CA ASP A 470 -38.26 3.46 -32.91
C ASP A 470 -37.46 4.76 -32.85
N HIS A 471 -37.08 5.32 -34.00
CA HIS A 471 -36.35 6.59 -34.09
C HIS A 471 -37.23 7.76 -33.65
N PHE A 472 -38.49 7.76 -34.10
CA PHE A 472 -39.51 8.74 -33.72
C PHE A 472 -39.76 8.75 -32.22
N GLU A 473 -40.01 7.59 -31.61
CA GLU A 473 -40.28 7.48 -30.16
C GLU A 473 -39.06 7.93 -29.32
N ASN A 474 -37.84 7.56 -29.74
CA ASN A 474 -36.62 8.00 -29.06
C ASN A 474 -36.39 9.51 -29.16
N ASN A 475 -36.68 10.12 -30.31
CA ASN A 475 -36.53 11.56 -30.50
C ASN A 475 -37.61 12.34 -29.75
N LEU A 476 -38.86 11.86 -29.73
CA LEU A 476 -39.94 12.48 -28.98
C LEU A 476 -39.63 12.52 -27.48
N TYR A 477 -39.11 11.43 -26.92
CA TYR A 477 -38.66 11.38 -25.52
C TYR A 477 -37.56 12.41 -25.21
N LYS A 478 -36.61 12.62 -26.14
CA LYS A 478 -35.57 13.65 -25.96
C LYS A 478 -36.19 15.05 -26.03
N LEU A 479 -37.08 15.31 -26.98
CA LEU A 479 -37.77 16.59 -27.11
C LEU A 479 -38.54 16.92 -25.84
N GLU A 480 -39.34 15.99 -25.32
CA GLU A 480 -40.07 16.13 -24.07
C GLU A 480 -39.17 16.55 -22.91
N ARG A 481 -38.10 15.77 -22.70
CA ARG A 481 -37.16 16.02 -21.61
C ARG A 481 -36.44 17.37 -21.73
N TYR A 482 -35.83 17.65 -22.87
CA TYR A 482 -34.94 18.80 -23.00
C TYR A 482 -35.70 20.10 -23.26
N VAL A 483 -36.81 20.07 -24.00
CA VAL A 483 -37.67 21.25 -24.17
C VAL A 483 -38.33 21.62 -22.86
N GLY A 484 -38.76 20.63 -22.06
CA GLY A 484 -39.26 20.84 -20.70
C GLY A 484 -38.21 21.47 -19.80
N LEU A 485 -37.01 20.89 -19.71
CA LEU A 485 -35.90 21.41 -18.91
C LEU A 485 -35.52 22.85 -19.27
N LEU A 486 -35.40 23.16 -20.56
CA LEU A 486 -35.03 24.50 -21.03
C LEU A 486 -36.11 25.52 -20.75
N SER A 487 -37.39 25.14 -20.88
CA SER A 487 -38.49 26.08 -20.70
C SER A 487 -38.78 26.35 -19.22
N GLU A 488 -38.64 25.33 -18.37
CA GLU A 488 -38.69 25.50 -16.91
C GLU A 488 -37.62 26.49 -16.43
N ARG A 489 -36.39 26.35 -16.93
CA ARG A 489 -35.29 27.28 -16.62
C ARG A 489 -35.50 28.69 -17.17
N ALA A 490 -36.16 28.82 -18.33
CA ALA A 490 -36.49 30.11 -18.91
C ALA A 490 -37.75 30.74 -18.27
N GLY A 491 -38.44 30.06 -17.36
CA GLY A 491 -39.69 30.52 -16.74
C GLY A 491 -40.88 30.54 -17.69
N LEU A 492 -40.87 29.72 -18.75
CA LEU A 492 -41.92 29.66 -19.76
C LEU A 492 -42.91 28.52 -19.50
N ASP A 493 -44.21 28.79 -19.55
CA ASP A 493 -45.23 27.72 -19.47
C ASP A 493 -45.24 26.87 -20.74
N ASN A 494 -45.21 25.57 -20.52
CA ASN A 494 -44.93 24.55 -21.52
C ASN A 494 -45.84 23.32 -21.41
N ARG A 495 -46.80 23.33 -20.47
CA ARG A 495 -47.65 22.18 -20.17
C ARG A 495 -48.37 21.66 -21.42
N ASP A 496 -48.99 22.56 -22.17
CA ASP A 496 -49.69 22.23 -23.42
C ASP A 496 -48.79 21.59 -24.49
N LEU A 497 -47.49 21.92 -24.53
CA LEU A 497 -46.56 21.35 -25.51
C LEU A 497 -46.08 19.96 -25.08
N ILE A 498 -45.79 19.81 -23.78
CA ILE A 498 -45.25 18.57 -23.21
C ILE A 498 -46.32 17.47 -23.18
N GLU A 499 -47.57 17.79 -22.84
CA GLU A 499 -48.67 16.82 -22.86
C GLU A 499 -48.94 16.25 -24.25
N ASN A 500 -48.65 17.04 -25.29
CA ASN A 500 -48.78 16.67 -26.69
C ASN A 500 -47.54 15.97 -27.27
N TYR A 501 -46.47 15.80 -26.48
CA TYR A 501 -45.31 14.97 -26.83
C TYR A 501 -45.56 13.49 -26.56
N ASN A 502 -46.68 12.99 -27.05
CA ASN A 502 -46.99 11.58 -27.06
C ASN A 502 -47.20 11.08 -28.50
N LYS A 503 -47.12 9.77 -28.67
CA LYS A 503 -47.22 9.13 -29.99
C LYS A 503 -48.56 9.38 -30.69
N SER A 504 -49.65 9.46 -29.94
CA SER A 504 -51.00 9.61 -30.47
C SER A 504 -51.34 11.05 -30.85
N HIS A 505 -50.60 12.03 -30.36
CA HIS A 505 -50.94 13.45 -30.50
C HIS A 505 -49.89 14.22 -31.29
N PHE A 506 -48.63 13.78 -31.33
CA PHE A 506 -47.60 14.49 -32.07
C PHE A 506 -47.85 14.44 -33.59
N ASP A 507 -48.30 15.58 -34.14
CA ASP A 507 -48.59 15.79 -35.55
C ASP A 507 -47.74 16.94 -36.13
N THR A 508 -47.99 17.27 -37.40
CA THR A 508 -47.28 18.36 -38.09
C THR A 508 -47.56 19.73 -37.44
N ALA A 509 -48.72 19.93 -36.81
CA ALA A 509 -49.07 21.17 -36.12
C ALA A 509 -48.26 21.32 -34.82
N ILE A 510 -48.15 20.27 -34.01
CA ILE A 510 -47.33 20.24 -32.80
C ILE A 510 -45.86 20.38 -33.15
N ALA A 511 -45.38 19.71 -34.21
CA ALA A 511 -44.00 19.90 -34.67
C ALA A 511 -43.70 21.38 -35.02
N ASN A 512 -44.62 22.08 -35.68
CA ASN A 512 -44.47 23.51 -35.96
C ASN A 512 -44.52 24.37 -34.69
N LEU A 513 -45.35 24.00 -33.72
CA LEU A 513 -45.43 24.68 -32.42
C LEU A 513 -44.14 24.49 -31.61
N SER A 514 -43.57 23.28 -31.64
CA SER A 514 -42.25 22.96 -31.08
C SER A 514 -41.14 23.78 -31.72
N LEU A 515 -41.13 23.91 -33.05
CA LEU A 515 -40.15 24.73 -33.76
C LEU A 515 -40.26 26.22 -33.37
N LYS A 516 -41.48 26.75 -33.26
CA LYS A 516 -41.71 28.12 -32.75
C LYS A 516 -41.21 28.27 -31.32
N ARG A 517 -41.48 27.30 -30.44
CA ARG A 517 -40.99 27.31 -29.06
C ARG A 517 -39.47 27.26 -28.98
N LEU A 518 -38.83 26.43 -29.80
CA LEU A 518 -37.37 26.34 -29.89
C LEU A 518 -36.74 27.63 -30.41
N ASP A 519 -37.41 28.37 -31.31
CA ASP A 519 -36.96 29.71 -31.74
C ASP A 519 -37.02 30.72 -30.58
N VAL A 520 -38.10 30.70 -29.78
CA VAL A 520 -38.20 31.53 -28.56
C VAL A 520 -37.09 31.19 -27.56
N LEU A 521 -36.87 29.89 -27.29
CA LEU A 521 -35.80 29.43 -26.42
C LEU A 521 -34.41 29.81 -26.95
N SER A 522 -34.19 29.69 -28.26
CA SER A 522 -32.94 30.11 -28.91
C SER A 522 -32.66 31.59 -28.67
N LYS A 523 -33.66 32.46 -28.87
CA LYS A 523 -33.54 33.90 -28.61
C LYS A 523 -33.30 34.20 -27.12
N TYR A 524 -34.01 33.51 -26.24
CA TYR A 524 -33.81 33.62 -24.79
C TYR A 524 -32.37 33.28 -24.41
N TYR A 525 -31.86 32.10 -24.76
CA TYR A 525 -30.50 31.70 -24.40
C TYR A 525 -29.42 32.51 -25.12
N ARG A 526 -29.67 33.02 -26.33
CA ARG A 526 -28.80 33.99 -26.98
C ARG A 526 -28.73 35.29 -26.19
N SER A 527 -29.87 35.80 -25.71
CA SER A 527 -29.91 37.01 -24.88
C SER A 527 -29.24 36.80 -23.53
N ALA A 528 -29.44 35.64 -22.90
CA ALA A 528 -28.78 35.25 -21.65
C ALA A 528 -27.26 35.11 -21.84
N PHE A 529 -26.80 34.54 -22.95
CA PHE A 529 -25.40 34.49 -23.31
C PHE A 529 -24.80 35.89 -23.49
N LEU A 530 -25.47 36.79 -24.21
CA LEU A 530 -25.00 38.17 -24.39
C LEU A 530 -24.96 38.94 -23.06
N ALA A 531 -25.94 38.72 -22.18
CA ALA A 531 -25.94 39.29 -20.84
C ALA A 531 -24.78 38.75 -19.99
N ALA A 532 -24.52 37.43 -20.02
CA ALA A 532 -23.39 36.81 -19.34
C ALA A 532 -22.04 37.29 -19.90
N LEU A 533 -21.93 37.49 -21.21
CA LEU A 533 -20.75 38.07 -21.86
C LEU A 533 -20.50 39.51 -21.39
N ALA A 534 -21.54 40.36 -21.42
CA ALA A 534 -21.44 41.74 -20.95
C ALA A 534 -21.10 41.82 -19.45
N ALA A 535 -21.67 40.94 -18.62
CA ALA A 535 -21.34 40.85 -17.20
C ALA A 535 -19.89 40.38 -16.99
N SER A 536 -19.41 39.42 -17.78
CA SER A 536 -18.01 38.99 -17.79
C SER A 536 -17.06 40.15 -18.13
N ASP A 537 -17.33 40.86 -19.22
CA ASP A 537 -16.47 41.96 -19.69
C ASP A 537 -16.50 43.14 -18.70
N SER A 538 -17.67 43.44 -18.11
CA SER A 538 -17.80 44.45 -17.05
C SER A 538 -17.02 44.07 -15.80
N ASN A 539 -17.06 42.80 -15.37
CA ASN A 539 -16.27 42.33 -14.23
C ASN A 539 -14.76 42.44 -14.52
N LYS A 540 -14.32 42.01 -15.71
CA LYS A 540 -12.91 42.14 -16.13
C LYS A 540 -12.46 43.60 -16.14
N ALA A 541 -13.26 44.50 -16.71
CA ALA A 541 -12.98 45.94 -16.72
C ALA A 541 -12.91 46.54 -15.30
N ALA A 542 -13.84 46.17 -14.41
CA ALA A 542 -13.84 46.63 -13.02
C ALA A 542 -12.60 46.17 -12.24
N ILE A 543 -12.07 44.98 -12.55
CA ILE A 543 -10.83 44.47 -11.95
C ILE A 543 -9.61 45.25 -12.48
N GLU A 544 -9.55 45.54 -13.78
CA GLU A 544 -8.47 46.34 -14.37
C GLU A 544 -8.48 47.79 -13.87
N GLU A 545 -9.65 48.41 -13.73
CA GLU A 545 -9.77 49.77 -13.20
C GLU A 545 -9.21 49.89 -11.77
N ARG A 546 -9.42 48.86 -10.94
CA ARG A 546 -8.95 48.83 -9.55
C ARG A 546 -7.45 48.56 -9.40
N ASN A 547 -6.88 47.73 -10.27
CA ASN A 547 -5.52 47.20 -10.10
C ASN A 547 -4.50 47.72 -11.14
N GLY A 548 -4.96 48.49 -12.12
CA GLY A 548 -4.16 48.99 -13.23
C GLY A 548 -4.32 48.16 -14.50
N ARG A 549 -4.08 48.82 -15.64
CA ARG A 549 -4.18 48.23 -16.97
C ARG A 549 -3.16 47.08 -17.13
N GLY A 550 -3.59 45.95 -17.71
CA GLY A 550 -2.75 44.78 -17.94
C GLY A 550 -2.58 43.87 -16.71
N TYR A 551 -3.26 44.15 -15.61
CA TYR A 551 -3.20 43.31 -14.41
C TYR A 551 -3.74 41.89 -14.65
N LEU A 552 -4.89 41.77 -15.35
CA LEU A 552 -5.50 40.47 -15.67
C LEU A 552 -4.64 39.66 -16.64
N GLU A 553 -4.09 40.30 -17.66
CA GLU A 553 -3.17 39.66 -18.62
C GLU A 553 -1.94 39.08 -17.91
N LYS A 554 -1.34 39.83 -16.99
CA LYS A 554 -0.22 39.32 -16.19
C LYS A 554 -0.61 38.13 -15.32
N LEU A 555 -1.78 38.18 -14.67
CA LEU A 555 -2.29 37.05 -13.89
C LEU A 555 -2.56 35.82 -14.77
N GLU A 556 -3.09 36.02 -15.97
CA GLU A 556 -3.33 34.96 -16.94
C GLU A 556 -2.02 34.29 -17.36
N MET A 557 -1.02 35.08 -17.75
CA MET A 557 0.32 34.59 -18.12
C MET A 557 1.02 33.80 -17.01
N ASP A 558 0.81 34.20 -15.74
CA ASP A 558 1.46 33.62 -14.56
C ASP A 558 0.73 32.40 -13.95
N HIS A 559 -0.58 32.27 -14.14
CA HIS A 559 -1.41 31.30 -13.40
C HIS A 559 -2.32 30.43 -14.26
N HIS A 560 -2.66 30.86 -15.48
CA HIS A 560 -3.43 30.07 -16.42
C HIS A 560 -2.50 29.28 -17.33
N ASN A 561 -2.91 28.11 -17.80
CA ASN A 561 -2.15 27.32 -18.77
C ASN A 561 -3.07 26.85 -19.89
N GLU A 562 -2.74 27.22 -21.12
CA GLU A 562 -3.60 27.01 -22.28
C GLU A 562 -3.77 25.53 -22.62
N ASN A 563 -2.70 24.73 -22.53
CA ASN A 563 -2.81 23.32 -22.82
C ASN A 563 -3.66 22.59 -21.79
N LEU A 564 -3.54 22.90 -20.50
CA LEU A 564 -4.44 22.34 -19.48
C LEU A 564 -5.90 22.74 -19.75
N ALA A 565 -6.16 23.99 -20.10
CA ALA A 565 -7.48 24.47 -20.48
C ALA A 565 -8.04 23.69 -21.67
N ASN A 566 -7.24 23.42 -22.70
CA ASN A 566 -7.64 22.62 -23.86
C ASN A 566 -8.13 21.21 -23.48
N PHE A 567 -7.53 20.58 -22.46
CA PHE A 567 -7.98 19.28 -21.94
C PHE A 567 -9.24 19.41 -21.07
N CYS A 568 -9.25 20.33 -20.10
CA CYS A 568 -10.38 20.55 -19.19
C CYS A 568 -11.65 21.07 -19.88
N LEU A 569 -11.51 21.77 -21.01
CA LEU A 569 -12.60 22.26 -21.85
C LEU A 569 -12.91 21.34 -23.04
N ASN A 570 -12.07 20.31 -23.26
CA ASN A 570 -12.17 19.36 -24.38
C ASN A 570 -12.24 20.06 -25.76
N LEU A 571 -11.47 21.14 -25.94
CA LEU A 571 -11.54 22.01 -27.13
C LEU A 571 -11.15 21.30 -28.44
N ARG A 572 -10.23 20.33 -28.35
CA ARG A 572 -9.75 19.54 -29.51
C ARG A 572 -10.73 18.45 -29.97
N SER A 573 -11.80 18.19 -29.22
CA SER A 573 -12.79 17.18 -29.61
C SER A 573 -13.76 17.71 -30.67
N LYS A 574 -13.97 16.93 -31.73
CA LYS A 574 -15.02 17.18 -32.73
C LYS A 574 -16.42 16.93 -32.15
N ASP A 575 -16.53 15.93 -31.27
CA ASP A 575 -17.80 15.54 -30.65
C ASP A 575 -18.11 16.48 -29.48
N ARG A 576 -18.96 17.49 -29.71
CA ARG A 576 -19.45 18.43 -28.67
C ARG A 576 -20.72 17.93 -27.98
N ILE A 577 -21.50 17.11 -28.68
CA ILE A 577 -22.68 16.40 -28.17
C ILE A 577 -22.55 14.93 -28.56
N ILE A 578 -22.80 14.03 -27.59
CA ILE A 578 -22.98 12.60 -27.86
C ILE A 578 -24.45 12.24 -27.70
N GLU A 579 -25.03 11.67 -28.75
CA GLU A 579 -26.39 11.17 -28.73
C GLU A 579 -26.44 9.70 -28.32
N THR A 580 -27.28 9.41 -27.34
CA THR A 580 -27.67 8.05 -26.96
C THR A 580 -29.16 7.85 -27.21
N LYS A 581 -29.67 6.62 -27.10
CA LYS A 581 -31.11 6.33 -27.31
C LYS A 581 -32.04 7.26 -26.51
N LYS A 582 -31.65 7.66 -25.29
CA LYS A 582 -32.49 8.42 -24.35
C LYS A 582 -31.97 9.81 -23.95
N LYS A 583 -30.74 10.18 -24.33
CA LYS A 583 -30.09 11.41 -23.84
C LYS A 583 -29.20 12.05 -24.90
N LEU A 584 -29.16 13.38 -24.88
CA LEU A 584 -28.14 14.23 -25.48
C LEU A 584 -27.14 14.62 -24.37
N ILE A 585 -25.89 14.19 -24.51
CA ILE A 585 -24.86 14.34 -23.48
C ILE A 585 -23.90 15.45 -23.92
N GLN A 586 -23.77 16.48 -23.10
CA GLN A 586 -22.79 17.55 -23.28
C GLN A 586 -21.37 16.99 -23.11
N LYS A 587 -20.51 17.20 -24.11
CA LYS A 587 -19.07 16.93 -24.06
C LYS A 587 -18.21 18.19 -24.24
N ALA A 588 -18.85 19.32 -24.50
CA ALA A 588 -18.22 20.64 -24.52
C ALA A 588 -18.01 21.13 -23.09
N ASP A 589 -16.83 21.68 -22.83
CA ASP A 589 -16.50 22.44 -21.63
C ASP A 589 -16.82 21.71 -20.30
N PRO A 590 -16.34 20.47 -20.09
CA PRO A 590 -16.75 19.66 -18.94
C PRO A 590 -16.43 20.32 -17.58
N VAL A 591 -15.37 21.12 -17.49
CA VAL A 591 -15.02 21.87 -16.28
C VAL A 591 -16.01 22.99 -15.93
N TYR A 592 -16.83 23.44 -16.87
CA TYR A 592 -17.94 24.38 -16.61
C TYR A 592 -19.29 23.67 -16.52
N MET A 593 -19.33 22.34 -16.64
CA MET A 593 -20.55 21.56 -16.60
C MET A 593 -20.82 21.01 -15.19
N LEU A 594 -21.99 21.33 -14.64
CA LEU A 594 -22.44 20.76 -13.37
C LEU A 594 -22.73 19.25 -13.48
N PRO A 595 -22.46 18.46 -12.43
CA PRO A 595 -22.63 17.02 -12.45
C PRO A 595 -24.12 16.62 -12.59
N THR A 596 -24.38 15.60 -13.40
CA THR A 596 -25.75 15.11 -13.67
C THR A 596 -26.29 14.15 -12.60
N SER A 597 -25.41 13.43 -11.88
CA SER A 597 -25.78 12.41 -10.90
C SER A 597 -25.70 12.93 -9.47
N ARG A 598 -26.64 12.48 -8.62
CA ARG A 598 -26.72 12.84 -7.19
C ARG A 598 -26.02 11.84 -6.25
N LYS A 599 -25.33 10.83 -6.80
CA LYS A 599 -24.68 9.74 -6.06
C LYS A 599 -23.15 9.87 -6.01
N GLY A 600 -22.61 11.08 -6.14
CA GLY A 600 -21.16 11.35 -6.15
C GLY A 600 -20.44 11.05 -7.47
N ARG A 601 -21.03 10.26 -8.38
CA ARG A 601 -20.48 10.04 -9.73
C ARG A 601 -20.70 11.27 -10.61
N ALA A 602 -19.71 11.62 -11.42
CA ALA A 602 -19.78 12.72 -12.38
C ALA A 602 -18.95 12.43 -13.63
N HIS A 603 -19.08 13.26 -14.65
CA HIS A 603 -18.16 13.26 -15.79
C HIS A 603 -16.75 13.67 -15.35
N PHE A 604 -15.78 13.31 -16.19
CA PHE A 604 -14.38 13.64 -15.94
C PHE A 604 -14.16 15.16 -16.07
N TYR A 605 -13.38 15.73 -15.16
CA TYR A 605 -13.15 17.17 -15.00
C TYR A 605 -14.34 17.98 -14.50
N ALA A 606 -15.40 17.35 -13.97
CA ALA A 606 -16.48 18.10 -13.34
C ALA A 606 -15.95 19.04 -12.25
N PRO A 607 -16.47 20.27 -12.11
CA PRO A 607 -15.98 21.24 -11.14
C PRO A 607 -16.39 20.95 -9.70
N CYS A 608 -17.46 20.17 -9.52
CA CYS A 608 -17.90 19.67 -8.23
C CYS A 608 -18.55 18.29 -8.39
N LYS A 609 -18.70 17.58 -7.27
CA LYS A 609 -19.41 16.31 -7.16
C LYS A 609 -20.63 16.51 -6.27
N ARG A 610 -21.74 15.83 -6.60
CA ARG A 610 -23.02 16.02 -5.91
C ARG A 610 -23.42 14.77 -5.13
N ILE A 611 -23.66 14.92 -3.82
CA ILE A 611 -24.23 13.89 -2.94
C ILE A 611 -25.57 14.42 -2.42
N GLY A 612 -26.68 13.88 -2.93
CA GLY A 612 -28.01 14.41 -2.64
C GLY A 612 -28.16 15.85 -3.12
N ASN A 613 -28.21 16.81 -2.19
CA ASN A 613 -28.26 18.25 -2.46
C ASN A 613 -26.94 18.98 -2.19
N LEU A 614 -25.97 18.31 -1.56
CA LEU A 614 -24.67 18.89 -1.23
C LEU A 614 -23.77 18.88 -2.47
N HIS A 615 -23.18 20.03 -2.79
CA HIS A 615 -22.13 20.16 -3.80
C HIS A 615 -20.79 20.23 -3.07
N ILE A 616 -19.93 19.27 -3.36
CA ILE A 616 -18.58 19.18 -2.79
C ILE A 616 -17.61 19.49 -3.92
N ASP A 617 -16.64 20.37 -3.67
CA ASP A 617 -15.60 20.66 -4.64
C ASP A 617 -14.85 19.39 -5.05
N THR A 618 -14.53 19.27 -6.35
CA THR A 618 -13.87 18.08 -6.89
C THR A 618 -12.53 17.79 -6.22
N TYR A 619 -11.79 18.82 -5.81
CA TYR A 619 -10.53 18.66 -5.09
C TYR A 619 -10.72 17.87 -3.79
N TRP A 620 -11.61 18.34 -2.91
CA TRP A 620 -11.86 17.72 -1.61
C TRP A 620 -12.55 16.36 -1.71
N PHE A 621 -13.49 16.22 -2.65
CA PHE A 621 -14.14 14.93 -2.90
C PHE A 621 -13.12 13.87 -3.32
N ASN A 622 -12.20 14.23 -4.22
CA ASN A 622 -11.19 13.30 -4.73
C ASN A 622 -10.14 12.96 -3.65
N VAL A 623 -9.71 13.92 -2.82
CA VAL A 623 -8.90 13.63 -1.62
C VAL A 623 -9.61 12.60 -0.74
N GLY A 624 -10.89 12.82 -0.44
CA GLY A 624 -11.71 11.90 0.35
C GLY A 624 -11.81 10.50 -0.27
N ALA A 625 -11.97 10.41 -1.60
CA ALA A 625 -12.01 9.14 -2.31
C ALA A 625 -10.68 8.37 -2.20
N ILE A 626 -9.54 9.05 -2.33
CA ILE A 626 -8.20 8.44 -2.15
C ILE A 626 -8.04 7.90 -0.73
N TRP A 627 -8.45 8.67 0.29
CA TRP A 627 -8.38 8.22 1.68
C TRP A 627 -9.35 7.09 2.00
N LEU A 628 -10.53 7.06 1.37
CA LEU A 628 -11.45 5.93 1.47
C LEU A 628 -10.83 4.64 0.92
N LEU A 629 -10.22 4.69 -0.27
CA LEU A 629 -9.48 3.56 -0.83
C LEU A 629 -8.31 3.14 0.05
N THR A 630 -7.60 4.10 0.64
CA THR A 630 -6.50 3.87 1.58
C THR A 630 -6.99 3.16 2.85
N LEU A 631 -8.15 3.55 3.40
CA LEU A 631 -8.79 2.92 4.55
C LEU A 631 -9.21 1.48 4.23
N LEU A 632 -9.79 1.23 3.05
CA LEU A 632 -10.13 -0.13 2.61
C LEU A 632 -8.90 -1.04 2.54
N LEU A 633 -7.77 -0.53 2.01
CA LEU A 633 -6.51 -1.25 2.00
C LEU A 633 -5.94 -1.47 3.41
N TYR A 634 -6.11 -0.51 4.33
CA TYR A 634 -5.71 -0.70 5.72
C TYR A 634 -6.52 -1.81 6.40
N ILE A 635 -7.85 -1.87 6.17
CA ILE A 635 -8.71 -2.94 6.68
C ILE A 635 -8.29 -4.30 6.10
N SER A 636 -7.97 -4.35 4.80
CA SER A 636 -7.42 -5.54 4.14
C SER A 636 -6.10 -6.01 4.79
N LEU A 637 -5.20 -5.07 5.08
CA LEU A 637 -3.92 -5.36 5.73
C LEU A 637 -4.09 -5.86 7.17
N TYR A 638 -5.00 -5.22 7.92
CA TYR A 638 -5.27 -5.60 9.30
C TYR A 638 -5.85 -7.03 9.41
N THR A 639 -6.69 -7.41 8.45
CA THR A 639 -7.37 -8.72 8.40
C THR A 639 -6.58 -9.82 7.69
N ASP A 640 -5.40 -9.51 7.12
CA ASP A 640 -4.60 -10.39 6.24
C ASP A 640 -5.40 -10.92 5.04
N LEU A 641 -6.32 -10.11 4.50
CA LEU A 641 -7.21 -10.56 3.43
C LEU A 641 -6.44 -11.11 2.23
N LEU A 642 -5.45 -10.36 1.72
CA LEU A 642 -4.64 -10.77 0.56
C LEU A 642 -3.87 -12.07 0.82
N ARG A 643 -3.31 -12.22 2.02
CA ARG A 643 -2.56 -13.44 2.36
C ARG A 643 -3.47 -14.65 2.45
N LYS A 644 -4.65 -14.48 3.06
CA LYS A 644 -5.67 -15.54 3.17
C LYS A 644 -6.17 -15.97 1.79
N THR A 645 -6.40 -15.03 0.87
CA THR A 645 -6.83 -15.36 -0.50
C THR A 645 -5.74 -16.09 -1.28
N ILE A 646 -4.49 -15.63 -1.23
CA ILE A 646 -3.36 -16.31 -1.90
C ILE A 646 -3.21 -17.75 -1.37
N ASN A 647 -3.24 -17.94 -0.04
CA ASN A 647 -3.14 -19.26 0.56
C ASN A 647 -4.33 -20.17 0.21
N TYR A 648 -5.52 -19.60 0.01
CA TYR A 648 -6.70 -20.35 -0.42
C TYR A 648 -6.51 -20.88 -1.84
N PHE A 649 -6.09 -20.05 -2.79
CA PHE A 649 -5.81 -20.49 -4.16
C PHE A 649 -4.64 -21.48 -4.24
N GLY A 650 -3.57 -21.29 -3.45
CA GLY A 650 -2.46 -22.23 -3.39
C GLY A 650 -2.79 -23.59 -2.77
N ARG A 651 -3.91 -23.71 -2.04
CA ARG A 651 -4.42 -25.00 -1.54
C ARG A 651 -5.22 -25.76 -2.59
N ILE A 652 -5.89 -25.05 -3.51
CA ILE A 652 -6.65 -25.66 -4.60
C ILE A 652 -5.74 -26.40 -5.58
N GLU A 653 -4.48 -25.96 -5.73
CA GLU A 653 -3.46 -26.66 -6.55
C GLU A 653 -2.94 -27.96 -5.91
N LYS A 654 -3.20 -28.21 -4.62
CA LYS A 654 -2.73 -29.40 -3.89
C LYS A 654 -3.81 -30.47 -3.67
N VAL A 655 -5.02 -30.23 -4.16
CA VAL A 655 -6.14 -31.19 -4.21
C VAL A 655 -6.35 -31.58 -5.66
#